data_AF-A0A6N9A5V3-F1
#
_entry.id   AF-A0A6N9A5V3-F1
#
_cell.length_a   1.000
_cell.length_b   1.000
_cell.length_c   1.000
_cell.angle_alpha   90.00
_cell.angle_beta   90.00
_cell.angle_gamma   90.00
#
_symmetry.space_group_name_H-M   'P 1'
#
loop_
_entity.id
_entity.type
_entity.pdbx_description
1 polymer ?
#
loop_
_entity_poly.entity_id
_entity_poly.type
_entity_poly.pdbx_seq_one_letter_code
_entity_poly.pdbx_strand_id
1 'polypeptide(L)'
;MIRSALAVIMAVAALGISMYGAALAASDVQQESHDAFDLLTAVLEDAYLKCLLPDSLSEQLADLFIDELIAPDTGETREQTRRRLSLGVDTWEAPFDFLLITMEEAYSSEVLDDGLSETLSGWLVDNLIAPASGETGDQVRERLTDRLTAGPRRMSENYGTLASPVPFREMAITGNGLAITVVASNMDATEIVQGWSELNAPPEPGNRYVIARVRLQEGDSSRIQGFGLVGASGRIIRSDSPYTPCEWIPSEDSHDRWYDFFHLEAGETLEGVLCFQAPVGEESLSIFREVRRHWFPPAVMDFWAISADWAVSEPRPVPSPISDTHGTLRSPVPLSGSALAPNGMAVTVLSANLDAARDLEVLRERGYSYHGPSEGNKHVTVRVRIESVIEPDNVFRSHEARTEDFGVVTSSGRMVLASYYRLCSNAPEMLVHADLFEGGWIEATLCFAIPAEESRLTLYYKSSMGYMDMRLGFWDVSSGGASQTPREAPPAITDVYGMLSSPVPVGKSALASDGIAMTVLSAESTANIWQDSILAVRVRLEYFGGPGLRVLDTDSFGLVNSDGMITYGEPLSRCEYSYDPEAETFAGGWQEDDLCFRGTFDADDVVLFYLPEGTDRVLGFWEVSPEFSPRAVEGPRSISDAYGTLDSPVPAGEQAVTSSGVGITVTSALTHGILLGYNSSDTHTWVIVRTRVEGFGQDPNKVLEADEGDFGIMGVSGALNMKRVKSECFSWDDPLDARFFNGGWQDGELCFNVPVEETEGLGLYYKPEGATEPLGVWDIPESPQVTGISPISDTFGTIPSPVPFGQKALAAGGVSVSVLSVDADADEIVAGASYSNSPPESGYRYVIIRVRVENRTGYEGRSIEIGKEDFGVVTSSGRIIRGGTTNYFHQPLHCGVVPDELDASISND
;
A
#
# COMPACT_ATOMS: atom_id res chain seq x y z
N MET A 1 -20.99 38.39 7.00
CA MET A 1 -21.59 38.89 5.74
C MET A 1 -21.63 37.78 4.69
N ILE A 2 -20.50 37.16 4.33
CA ILE A 2 -20.43 36.01 3.40
C ILE A 2 -21.23 34.80 3.91
N ARG A 3 -21.02 34.32 5.15
CA ARG A 3 -21.86 33.27 5.77
C ARG A 3 -23.36 33.58 5.76
N SER A 4 -23.72 34.86 5.91
CA SER A 4 -25.13 35.29 5.88
C SER A 4 -25.67 35.38 4.45
N ALA A 5 -24.85 35.73 3.46
CA ALA A 5 -25.22 35.73 2.06
C ALA A 5 -25.35 34.29 1.53
N LEU A 6 -24.41 33.40 1.85
CA LEU A 6 -24.48 31.98 1.50
C LEU A 6 -25.59 31.24 2.23
N ALA A 7 -25.81 31.48 3.53
CA ALA A 7 -26.98 30.92 4.21
C ALA A 7 -28.31 31.41 3.60
N VAL A 8 -28.35 32.65 3.09
CA VAL A 8 -29.52 33.18 2.38
C VAL A 8 -29.65 32.56 0.98
N ILE A 9 -28.55 32.35 0.25
CA ILE A 9 -28.56 31.72 -1.07
C ILE A 9 -28.97 30.25 -0.95
N MET A 10 -28.41 29.52 0.01
CA MET A 10 -28.77 28.13 0.29
C MET A 10 -30.21 28.00 0.78
N ALA A 11 -30.68 28.92 1.64
CA ALA A 11 -32.09 28.96 2.04
C ALA A 11 -33.03 29.32 0.88
N VAL A 12 -32.61 30.21 -0.04
CA VAL A 12 -33.38 30.60 -1.23
C VAL A 12 -33.36 29.50 -2.29
N ALA A 13 -32.26 28.77 -2.45
CA ALA A 13 -32.14 27.62 -3.34
C ALA A 13 -32.97 26.44 -2.82
N ALA A 14 -32.88 26.12 -1.52
CA ALA A 14 -33.72 25.11 -0.87
C ALA A 14 -35.22 25.44 -0.96
N LEU A 15 -35.58 26.73 -0.88
CA LEU A 15 -36.96 27.19 -1.12
C LEU A 15 -37.34 27.15 -2.62
N GLY A 16 -36.40 27.43 -3.51
CA GLY A 16 -36.55 27.41 -4.97
C GLY A 16 -36.80 26.02 -5.53
N ILE A 17 -36.09 25.00 -5.03
CA ILE A 17 -36.25 23.59 -5.42
C ILE A 17 -37.69 23.09 -5.18
N SER A 18 -38.36 23.61 -4.14
CA SER A 18 -39.78 23.28 -3.88
C SER A 18 -40.78 23.97 -4.82
N MET A 19 -40.40 25.05 -5.51
CA MET A 19 -41.27 25.84 -6.39
C MET A 19 -40.97 25.69 -7.89
N TYR A 20 -39.75 25.29 -8.27
CA TYR A 20 -39.29 25.21 -9.67
C TYR A 20 -39.65 23.91 -10.40
N GLY A 21 -40.03 22.84 -9.68
CA GLY A 21 -40.48 21.58 -10.28
C GLY A 21 -41.74 21.66 -11.15
N ALA A 22 -42.43 22.81 -11.19
CA ALA A 22 -43.62 23.03 -12.01
C ALA A 22 -43.39 23.89 -13.27
N ALA A 23 -42.23 24.53 -13.43
CA ALA A 23 -42.00 25.52 -14.50
C ALA A 23 -41.21 25.00 -15.71
N LEU A 24 -40.49 23.88 -15.60
CA LEU A 24 -39.60 23.36 -16.66
C LEU A 24 -40.29 22.53 -17.76
N ALA A 25 -41.62 22.41 -17.77
CA ALA A 25 -42.34 21.70 -18.82
C ALA A 25 -42.55 22.53 -20.12
N ALA A 26 -41.93 23.70 -20.27
CA ALA A 26 -42.24 24.62 -21.37
C ALA A 26 -41.07 25.50 -21.85
N SER A 27 -39.97 24.91 -22.32
CA SER A 27 -39.09 25.59 -23.29
C SER A 27 -38.26 24.61 -24.12
N ASP A 28 -38.74 24.30 -25.33
CA ASP A 28 -37.99 23.61 -26.39
C ASP A 28 -37.07 24.61 -27.11
N VAL A 29 -35.94 24.95 -26.49
CA VAL A 29 -34.80 25.56 -27.18
C VAL A 29 -33.55 24.74 -26.85
N GLN A 30 -33.20 23.81 -27.74
CA GLN A 30 -31.91 23.11 -27.72
C GLN A 30 -30.79 24.10 -28.09
N GLN A 31 -30.35 24.87 -27.10
CA GLN A 31 -28.98 25.37 -27.05
C GLN A 31 -28.17 24.27 -26.37
N GLU A 32 -27.00 23.91 -26.89
CA GLU A 32 -26.10 22.94 -26.23
C GLU A 32 -25.78 23.48 -24.83
N SER A 33 -26.53 23.04 -23.82
CA SER A 33 -26.31 23.46 -22.44
C SER A 33 -25.08 22.73 -21.97
N HIS A 34 -23.97 23.45 -21.83
CA HIS A 34 -22.85 22.98 -21.02
C HIS A 34 -23.36 22.63 -19.63
N ASP A 35 -22.78 21.60 -19.03
CA ASP A 35 -23.12 21.19 -17.68
C ASP A 35 -22.96 22.39 -16.73
N ALA A 36 -23.98 22.69 -15.94
CA ALA A 36 -23.93 23.83 -15.01
C ALA A 36 -22.80 23.66 -13.98
N PHE A 37 -22.39 22.43 -13.71
CA PHE A 37 -21.24 22.10 -12.88
C PHE A 37 -19.91 22.50 -13.52
N ASP A 38 -19.74 22.30 -14.84
CA ASP A 38 -18.55 22.75 -15.58
C ASP A 38 -18.38 24.28 -15.49
N LEU A 39 -19.50 25.00 -15.60
CA LEU A 39 -19.50 26.47 -15.47
C LEU A 39 -19.11 26.90 -14.06
N LEU A 40 -19.66 26.25 -13.03
CA LEU A 40 -19.32 26.53 -11.65
C LEU A 40 -17.81 26.27 -11.37
N THR A 41 -17.28 25.18 -11.90
CA THR A 41 -15.85 24.83 -11.77
C THR A 41 -14.97 25.89 -12.43
N ALA A 42 -15.28 26.29 -13.67
CA ALA A 42 -14.55 27.33 -14.40
C ALA A 42 -14.60 28.70 -13.69
N VAL A 43 -15.72 29.03 -13.04
CA VAL A 43 -15.88 30.25 -12.24
C VAL A 43 -14.95 30.23 -11.01
N LEU A 44 -14.87 29.11 -10.30
CA LEU A 44 -14.00 28.96 -9.14
C LEU A 44 -12.51 29.01 -9.51
N GLU A 45 -12.12 28.35 -10.61
CA GLU A 45 -10.76 28.44 -11.13
C GLU A 45 -10.39 29.88 -11.53
N ASP A 46 -11.28 30.61 -12.23
CA ASP A 46 -11.02 32.01 -12.60
C ASP A 46 -10.88 32.91 -11.38
N ALA A 47 -11.70 32.68 -10.35
CA ALA A 47 -11.61 33.42 -9.09
C ALA A 47 -10.32 33.08 -8.33
N TYR A 48 -9.87 31.83 -8.33
CA TYR A 48 -8.61 31.42 -7.72
C TYR A 48 -7.39 32.00 -8.44
N LEU A 49 -7.33 31.89 -9.78
CA LEU A 49 -6.24 32.43 -10.61
C LEU A 49 -6.12 33.95 -10.51
N LYS A 50 -7.22 34.65 -10.25
CA LYS A 50 -7.24 36.11 -9.98
C LYS A 50 -6.99 36.47 -8.51
N CYS A 51 -6.64 35.50 -7.67
CA CYS A 51 -6.42 35.66 -6.23
C CYS A 51 -7.65 36.22 -5.47
N LEU A 52 -8.87 35.94 -5.95
CA LEU A 52 -10.13 36.37 -5.33
C LEU A 52 -10.68 35.32 -4.34
N LEU A 53 -10.20 34.08 -4.43
CA LEU A 53 -10.44 33.01 -3.48
C LEU A 53 -9.17 32.76 -2.65
N PRO A 54 -8.94 33.53 -1.56
CA PRO A 54 -7.86 33.21 -0.63
C PRO A 54 -8.15 31.86 0.05
N ASP A 55 -7.09 31.18 0.47
CA ASP A 55 -7.13 29.88 1.17
C ASP A 55 -8.25 29.77 2.22
N SER A 56 -8.34 30.76 3.12
CA SER A 56 -9.38 30.83 4.15
C SER A 56 -10.83 30.89 3.63
N LEU A 57 -11.06 31.42 2.43
CA LEU A 57 -12.39 31.45 1.80
C LEU A 57 -12.67 30.12 1.11
N SER A 58 -11.67 29.51 0.49
CA SER A 58 -11.79 28.17 -0.10
C SER A 58 -12.12 27.13 0.98
N GLU A 59 -11.42 27.16 2.13
CA GLU A 59 -11.71 26.33 3.30
C GLU A 59 -13.14 26.53 3.82
N GLN A 60 -13.61 27.79 3.89
CA GLN A 60 -14.96 28.10 4.35
C GLN A 60 -16.04 27.62 3.39
N LEU A 61 -15.78 27.66 2.09
CA LEU A 61 -16.68 27.10 1.08
C LEU A 61 -16.69 25.57 1.18
N ALA A 62 -15.54 24.92 1.31
CA ALA A 62 -15.44 23.47 1.45
C ALA A 62 -16.19 22.99 2.70
N ASP A 63 -15.98 23.66 3.84
CA ASP A 63 -16.73 23.39 5.07
C ASP A 63 -18.24 23.55 4.91
N LEU A 64 -18.68 24.52 4.10
CA LEU A 64 -20.10 24.69 3.83
C LEU A 64 -20.68 23.54 3.01
N PHE A 65 -19.98 23.08 1.97
CA PHE A 65 -20.40 21.90 1.19
C PHE A 65 -20.44 20.64 2.08
N ILE A 66 -19.47 20.46 2.97
CA ILE A 66 -19.45 19.34 3.93
C ILE A 66 -20.65 19.43 4.88
N ASP A 67 -20.82 20.56 5.56
CA ASP A 67 -21.80 20.74 6.62
C ASP A 67 -23.25 20.68 6.10
N GLU A 68 -23.51 21.33 4.97
CA GLU A 68 -24.88 21.58 4.50
C GLU A 68 -25.36 20.60 3.43
N LEU A 69 -24.44 19.97 2.70
CA LEU A 69 -24.80 19.12 1.56
C LEU A 69 -24.42 17.65 1.82
N ILE A 70 -23.15 17.35 2.09
CA ILE A 70 -22.66 15.96 2.11
C ILE A 70 -22.99 15.23 3.41
N ALA A 71 -22.71 15.85 4.57
CA ALA A 71 -22.94 15.21 5.87
C ALA A 71 -24.43 14.88 6.13
N PRO A 72 -25.40 15.77 5.80
CA PRO A 72 -26.82 15.44 5.96
C PRO A 72 -27.31 14.29 5.07
N ASP A 73 -26.76 14.16 3.86
CA ASP A 73 -27.16 13.14 2.89
C ASP A 73 -26.58 11.77 3.24
N THR A 74 -25.30 11.74 3.61
CA THR A 74 -24.58 10.50 3.97
C THR A 74 -24.84 10.02 5.40
N GLY A 75 -25.30 10.89 6.29
CA GLY A 75 -25.44 10.63 7.73
C GLY A 75 -24.12 10.63 8.50
N GLU A 76 -23.02 11.03 7.86
CA GLU A 76 -21.70 11.21 8.48
C GLU A 76 -21.65 12.49 9.34
N THR A 77 -20.74 12.55 10.32
CA THR A 77 -20.41 13.83 10.96
C THR A 77 -19.50 14.65 10.06
N ARG A 78 -19.47 15.97 10.27
CA ARG A 78 -18.53 16.88 9.60
C ARG A 78 -17.09 16.36 9.61
N GLU A 79 -16.60 15.91 10.77
CA GLU A 79 -15.24 15.39 10.91
C GLU A 79 -15.03 14.08 10.14
N GLN A 80 -16.04 13.21 10.06
CA GLN A 80 -15.97 11.97 9.28
C GLN A 80 -15.89 12.27 7.78
N THR A 81 -16.77 13.13 7.27
CA THR A 81 -16.77 13.54 5.86
C THR A 81 -15.49 14.28 5.51
N ARG A 82 -15.05 15.25 6.34
CA ARG A 82 -13.79 15.97 6.12
C ARG A 82 -12.59 15.02 6.10
N ARG A 83 -12.55 14.03 7.00
CA ARG A 83 -11.49 13.02 7.03
C ARG A 83 -11.53 12.14 5.77
N ARG A 84 -12.70 11.64 5.39
CA ARG A 84 -12.88 10.81 4.18
C ARG A 84 -12.42 11.55 2.93
N LEU A 85 -12.87 12.79 2.73
CA LEU A 85 -12.47 13.61 1.59
C LEU A 85 -10.99 14.00 1.63
N SER A 86 -10.41 14.21 2.82
CA SER A 86 -8.98 14.50 2.95
C SER A 86 -8.07 13.31 2.62
N LEU A 87 -8.57 12.07 2.66
CA LEU A 87 -7.79 10.89 2.24
C LEU A 87 -7.52 10.87 0.72
N GLY A 88 -8.30 11.63 -0.06
CA GLY A 88 -8.06 11.83 -1.49
C GLY A 88 -7.10 12.98 -1.81
N VAL A 89 -6.64 13.73 -0.79
CA VAL A 89 -5.69 14.83 -0.95
C VAL A 89 -4.34 14.36 -0.40
N ASP A 90 -3.38 14.12 -1.29
CA ASP A 90 -2.01 13.88 -0.84
C ASP A 90 -1.54 15.11 -0.05
N THR A 91 -0.97 14.82 1.12
CA THR A 91 -0.73 15.81 2.17
C THR A 91 -0.07 17.07 1.62
N TRP A 92 -0.59 18.24 2.02
CA TRP A 92 -0.07 19.61 1.78
C TRP A 92 -0.57 20.41 0.58
N GLU A 93 -1.64 20.00 -0.12
CA GLU A 93 -2.23 20.82 -1.19
C GLU A 93 -3.21 21.90 -0.69
N ALA A 94 -3.37 22.96 -1.50
CA ALA A 94 -3.97 24.23 -1.11
C ALA A 94 -5.47 24.07 -0.77
N PRO A 95 -6.04 24.86 0.15
CA PRO A 95 -7.47 24.86 0.47
C PRO A 95 -8.45 24.95 -0.72
N PHE A 96 -7.99 25.40 -1.88
CA PHE A 96 -8.75 25.38 -3.13
C PHE A 96 -8.96 23.98 -3.69
N ASP A 97 -7.95 23.11 -3.62
CA ASP A 97 -8.05 21.73 -4.08
C ASP A 97 -9.06 20.94 -3.24
N PHE A 98 -9.03 21.14 -1.92
CA PHE A 98 -10.02 20.56 -1.00
C PHE A 98 -11.45 21.04 -1.31
N LEU A 99 -11.62 22.29 -1.75
CA LEU A 99 -12.91 22.81 -2.20
C LEU A 99 -13.42 22.10 -3.46
N LEU A 100 -12.57 21.88 -4.46
CA LEU A 100 -12.97 21.22 -5.71
C LEU A 100 -13.45 19.78 -5.46
N ILE A 101 -12.71 19.00 -4.67
CA ILE A 101 -13.08 17.62 -4.31
C ILE A 101 -14.41 17.58 -3.57
N THR A 102 -14.59 18.49 -2.61
CA THR A 102 -15.84 18.56 -1.84
C THR A 102 -17.02 18.87 -2.76
N MET A 103 -16.84 19.73 -3.75
CA MET A 103 -17.88 20.04 -4.71
C MET A 103 -18.20 18.90 -5.67
N GLU A 104 -17.18 18.17 -6.12
CA GLU A 104 -17.36 16.98 -6.95
C GLU A 104 -18.10 15.88 -6.19
N GLU A 105 -17.74 15.63 -4.93
CA GLU A 105 -18.49 14.71 -4.07
C GLU A 105 -19.96 15.15 -3.98
N ALA A 106 -20.22 16.42 -3.68
CA ALA A 106 -21.59 16.95 -3.59
C ALA A 106 -22.37 16.82 -4.91
N TYR A 107 -21.72 16.97 -6.06
CA TYR A 107 -22.34 16.77 -7.37
C TYR A 107 -22.61 15.29 -7.64
N SER A 108 -21.64 14.42 -7.35
CA SER A 108 -21.75 12.97 -7.53
C SER A 108 -22.81 12.32 -6.63
N SER A 109 -23.06 12.90 -5.46
CA SER A 109 -24.15 12.50 -4.55
C SER A 109 -25.51 13.10 -4.94
N GLU A 110 -25.61 13.79 -6.09
CA GLU A 110 -26.80 14.50 -6.58
C GLU A 110 -27.30 15.63 -5.64
N VAL A 111 -26.49 16.02 -4.65
CA VAL A 111 -26.86 17.07 -3.69
C VAL A 111 -26.60 18.47 -4.27
N LEU A 112 -25.54 18.61 -5.07
CA LEU A 112 -25.28 19.76 -5.92
C LEU A 112 -25.82 19.46 -7.32
N ASP A 113 -27.07 19.81 -7.60
CA ASP A 113 -27.66 19.65 -8.92
C ASP A 113 -27.30 20.81 -9.89
N ASP A 114 -27.72 20.70 -11.15
CA ASP A 114 -27.48 21.72 -12.16
C ASP A 114 -28.05 23.10 -11.77
N GLY A 115 -29.20 23.13 -11.09
CA GLY A 115 -29.87 24.37 -10.70
C GLY A 115 -29.15 25.11 -9.57
N LEU A 116 -28.65 24.36 -8.58
CA LEU A 116 -27.80 24.91 -7.52
C LEU A 116 -26.44 25.33 -8.09
N SER A 117 -25.89 24.57 -9.04
CA SER A 117 -24.63 24.90 -9.73
C SER A 117 -24.74 26.20 -10.53
N GLU A 118 -25.82 26.39 -11.29
CA GLU A 118 -26.11 27.63 -12.02
C GLU A 118 -26.31 28.82 -11.06
N THR A 119 -27.00 28.60 -9.93
CA THR A 119 -27.22 29.65 -8.93
C THR A 119 -25.92 30.11 -8.27
N LEU A 120 -25.06 29.16 -7.88
CA LEU A 120 -23.77 29.44 -7.26
C LEU A 120 -22.81 30.11 -8.24
N SER A 121 -22.72 29.62 -9.48
CA SER A 121 -21.87 30.19 -10.52
C SER A 121 -22.31 31.63 -10.84
N GLY A 122 -23.61 31.88 -10.99
CA GLY A 122 -24.17 33.22 -11.17
C GLY A 122 -23.82 34.16 -10.01
N TRP A 123 -23.95 33.70 -8.76
CA TRP A 123 -23.62 34.51 -7.59
C TRP A 123 -22.12 34.87 -7.54
N LEU A 124 -21.24 33.88 -7.74
CA LEU A 124 -19.79 34.08 -7.74
C LEU A 124 -19.35 35.05 -8.85
N VAL A 125 -19.91 34.90 -10.05
CA VAL A 125 -19.66 35.83 -11.15
C VAL A 125 -20.05 37.25 -10.78
N ASP A 126 -21.29 37.47 -10.32
CA ASP A 126 -21.81 38.82 -10.09
C ASP A 126 -21.22 39.51 -8.85
N ASN A 127 -20.85 38.74 -7.81
CA ASN A 127 -20.46 39.30 -6.51
C ASN A 127 -18.97 39.20 -6.21
N LEU A 128 -18.23 38.33 -6.92
CA LEU A 128 -16.80 38.14 -6.69
C LEU A 128 -15.97 38.57 -7.90
N ILE A 129 -16.21 37.95 -9.07
CA ILE A 129 -15.34 38.12 -10.24
C ILE A 129 -15.58 39.45 -10.95
N ALA A 130 -16.83 39.78 -11.28
CA ALA A 130 -17.17 41.01 -11.99
C ALA A 130 -16.71 42.28 -11.23
N PRO A 131 -16.97 42.43 -9.91
CA PRO A 131 -16.50 43.60 -9.17
C PRO A 131 -14.97 43.74 -9.12
N ALA A 132 -14.24 42.62 -9.08
CA ALA A 132 -12.79 42.62 -8.98
C ALA A 132 -12.08 42.84 -10.33
N SER A 133 -12.65 42.32 -11.41
CA SER A 133 -12.12 42.45 -12.78
C SER A 133 -12.51 43.77 -13.46
N GLY A 134 -13.61 44.39 -13.02
CA GLY A 134 -14.22 45.54 -13.70
C GLY A 134 -15.08 45.15 -14.93
N GLU A 135 -15.23 43.85 -15.19
CA GLU A 135 -16.15 43.29 -16.19
C GLU A 135 -17.60 43.33 -15.65
N THR A 136 -18.61 43.34 -16.53
CA THR A 136 -19.99 43.05 -16.11
C THR A 136 -20.17 41.56 -15.88
N GLY A 137 -21.17 41.15 -15.09
CA GLY A 137 -21.49 39.73 -14.90
C GLY A 137 -21.69 38.99 -16.23
N ASP A 138 -22.35 39.63 -17.21
CA ASP A 138 -22.55 39.07 -18.54
C ASP A 138 -21.23 38.92 -19.32
N GLN A 139 -20.30 39.86 -19.20
CA GLN A 139 -18.97 39.75 -19.84
C GLN A 139 -18.16 38.60 -19.25
N VAL A 140 -18.23 38.41 -17.93
CA VAL A 140 -17.57 37.26 -17.27
C VAL A 140 -18.21 35.95 -17.71
N ARG A 141 -19.55 35.85 -17.73
CA ARG A 141 -20.27 34.65 -18.21
C ARG A 141 -19.94 34.36 -19.66
N GLU A 142 -19.94 35.36 -20.53
CA GLU A 142 -19.58 35.20 -21.95
C GLU A 142 -18.14 34.72 -22.09
N ARG A 143 -17.17 35.31 -21.37
CA ARG A 143 -15.77 34.87 -21.39
C ARG A 143 -15.57 33.44 -20.88
N LEU A 144 -16.24 33.05 -19.79
CA LEU A 144 -16.13 31.70 -19.22
C LEU A 144 -16.88 30.67 -20.06
N THR A 145 -18.05 31.05 -20.60
CA THR A 145 -18.79 30.21 -21.55
C THR A 145 -18.02 30.07 -22.85
N ASP A 146 -17.36 31.12 -23.34
CA ASP A 146 -16.46 31.06 -24.49
C ASP A 146 -15.28 30.12 -24.20
N ARG A 147 -14.75 30.10 -22.97
CA ARG A 147 -13.71 29.15 -22.56
C ARG A 147 -14.21 27.70 -22.52
N LEU A 148 -15.46 27.47 -22.10
CA LEU A 148 -16.09 26.14 -22.05
C LEU A 148 -16.59 25.65 -23.42
N THR A 149 -17.19 26.53 -24.22
CA THR A 149 -17.70 26.28 -25.59
C THR A 149 -16.59 26.25 -26.62
N ALA A 150 -15.50 27.00 -26.41
CA ALA A 150 -14.26 26.76 -27.15
C ALA A 150 -13.81 25.30 -26.96
N GLY A 151 -14.23 24.66 -25.86
CA GLY A 151 -13.80 23.34 -25.45
C GLY A 151 -12.28 23.25 -25.37
N PRO A 152 -11.72 22.05 -25.21
CA PRO A 152 -10.50 21.76 -25.96
C PRO A 152 -10.84 22.03 -27.42
N ARG A 153 -10.47 23.20 -27.99
CA ARG A 153 -10.67 23.60 -29.40
C ARG A 153 -10.91 22.36 -30.23
N ARG A 154 -12.18 22.02 -30.59
CA ARG A 154 -12.59 20.72 -31.20
C ARG A 154 -11.36 19.85 -31.38
N MET A 155 -10.99 19.06 -30.35
CA MET A 155 -9.68 18.40 -30.25
C MET A 155 -9.12 18.23 -31.65
N SER A 156 -8.13 19.05 -32.03
CA SER A 156 -7.78 19.17 -33.46
C SER A 156 -7.66 17.76 -34.02
N GLU A 157 -8.13 17.47 -35.24
CA GLU A 157 -8.11 16.13 -35.85
C GLU A 157 -6.72 15.43 -35.83
N ASN A 158 -5.70 16.11 -35.29
CA ASN A 158 -4.31 15.73 -35.17
C ASN A 158 -3.85 15.40 -33.73
N TYR A 159 -4.68 14.94 -32.80
CA TYR A 159 -4.13 14.29 -31.59
C TYR A 159 -3.66 12.88 -31.94
N GLY A 160 -2.42 12.59 -31.58
CA GLY A 160 -1.84 11.28 -31.82
C GLY A 160 -2.27 10.30 -30.74
N THR A 161 -2.70 9.12 -31.14
CA THR A 161 -2.86 7.97 -30.24
C THR A 161 -1.61 7.10 -30.28
N LEU A 162 -1.44 6.16 -29.35
CA LEU A 162 -0.32 5.21 -29.44
C LEU A 162 -0.33 4.43 -30.77
N ALA A 163 -1.52 4.08 -31.27
CA ALA A 163 -1.69 3.38 -32.55
C ALA A 163 -1.47 4.29 -33.78
N SER A 164 -1.64 5.60 -33.62
CA SER A 164 -1.51 6.60 -34.68
C SER A 164 -0.94 7.90 -34.10
N PRO A 165 0.36 7.94 -33.74
CA PRO A 165 0.96 9.11 -33.12
C PRO A 165 1.08 10.26 -34.13
N VAL A 166 1.18 11.48 -33.62
CA VAL A 166 1.42 12.68 -34.44
C VAL A 166 2.72 12.48 -35.21
N PRO A 167 2.74 12.58 -36.55
CA PRO A 167 3.94 12.34 -37.32
C PRO A 167 5.11 13.25 -36.91
N PHE A 168 6.33 12.74 -37.04
CA PHE A 168 7.54 13.50 -36.73
C PHE A 168 7.58 14.82 -37.53
N ARG A 169 7.92 15.93 -36.84
CA ARG A 169 7.88 17.33 -37.33
C ARG A 169 6.49 17.90 -37.62
N GLU A 170 5.42 17.17 -37.36
CA GLU A 170 4.08 17.77 -37.32
C GLU A 170 3.79 18.36 -35.94
N MET A 171 3.04 19.46 -35.96
CA MET A 171 2.58 20.12 -34.75
C MET A 171 1.21 19.57 -34.39
N ALA A 172 1.02 19.17 -33.14
CA ALA A 172 -0.29 18.90 -32.58
C ALA A 172 -0.56 19.80 -31.39
N ILE A 173 -1.80 20.27 -31.32
CA ILE A 173 -2.31 21.04 -30.19
C ILE A 173 -2.96 20.04 -29.25
N THR A 174 -2.40 19.93 -28.06
CA THR A 174 -2.94 19.10 -26.98
C THR A 174 -4.30 19.62 -26.50
N GLY A 175 -5.04 18.79 -25.76
CA GLY A 175 -6.35 19.18 -25.23
C GLY A 175 -6.36 20.43 -24.34
N ASN A 176 -5.22 20.92 -23.87
CA ASN A 176 -5.10 22.15 -23.09
C ASN A 176 -4.41 23.30 -23.86
N GLY A 177 -4.35 23.23 -25.18
CA GLY A 177 -3.86 24.31 -26.03
C GLY A 177 -2.35 24.31 -26.26
N LEU A 178 -1.55 23.55 -25.51
CA LEU A 178 -0.10 23.46 -25.77
C LEU A 178 0.15 22.80 -27.13
N ALA A 179 0.87 23.48 -28.01
CA ALA A 179 1.32 22.94 -29.28
C ALA A 179 2.70 22.32 -29.12
N ILE A 180 2.85 21.04 -29.48
CA ILE A 180 4.11 20.31 -29.38
C ILE A 180 4.53 19.85 -30.77
N THR A 181 5.82 20.00 -31.07
CA THR A 181 6.45 19.50 -32.30
C THR A 181 7.77 18.82 -31.97
N VAL A 182 7.96 17.58 -32.42
CA VAL A 182 9.28 16.92 -32.37
C VAL A 182 10.10 17.42 -33.56
N VAL A 183 11.07 18.29 -33.30
CA VAL A 183 11.87 19.00 -34.32
C VAL A 183 12.99 18.11 -34.88
N ALA A 184 13.66 17.41 -33.97
CA ALA A 184 14.77 16.50 -34.28
C ALA A 184 14.79 15.35 -33.28
N SER A 185 15.40 14.23 -33.65
CA SER A 185 15.62 13.12 -32.75
C SER A 185 16.89 12.36 -33.12
N ASN A 186 17.48 11.69 -32.14
CA ASN A 186 18.47 10.65 -32.37
C ASN A 186 18.08 9.44 -31.51
N MET A 187 17.77 8.33 -32.20
CA MET A 187 17.31 7.06 -31.62
C MET A 187 18.45 6.25 -30.98
N ASP A 188 19.70 6.62 -31.23
CA ASP A 188 20.86 6.13 -30.49
C ASP A 188 21.83 7.29 -30.25
N ALA A 189 21.54 8.01 -29.17
CA ALA A 189 22.30 9.15 -28.70
C ALA A 189 23.37 8.75 -27.69
N THR A 190 23.71 7.46 -27.56
CA THR A 190 24.59 6.95 -26.49
C THR A 190 25.95 7.66 -26.50
N GLU A 191 26.62 7.69 -27.66
CA GLU A 191 27.90 8.40 -27.80
C GLU A 191 27.78 9.92 -27.61
N ILE A 192 26.63 10.50 -27.96
CA ILE A 192 26.38 11.95 -27.81
C ILE A 192 26.24 12.31 -26.34
N VAL A 193 25.38 11.59 -25.60
CA VAL A 193 25.10 11.84 -24.18
C VAL A 193 26.35 11.58 -23.35
N GLN A 194 27.06 10.46 -23.60
CA GLN A 194 28.34 10.20 -22.93
C GLN A 194 29.42 11.22 -23.31
N GLY A 195 29.37 11.78 -24.52
CA GLY A 195 30.29 12.83 -24.97
C GLY A 195 29.98 14.22 -24.40
N TRP A 196 28.77 14.46 -23.88
CA TRP A 196 28.40 15.75 -23.28
C TRP A 196 29.02 15.97 -21.90
N SER A 197 29.17 14.91 -21.12
CA SER A 197 29.80 14.97 -19.80
C SER A 197 30.35 13.62 -19.42
N GLU A 198 31.56 13.62 -18.86
CA GLU A 198 32.15 12.42 -18.25
C GLU A 198 31.34 11.90 -17.03
N LEU A 199 30.42 12.73 -16.51
CA LEU A 199 29.51 12.37 -15.43
C LEU A 199 28.28 11.56 -15.89
N ASN A 200 27.95 11.58 -17.18
CA ASN A 200 26.82 10.82 -17.68
C ASN A 200 27.18 9.32 -17.67
N ALA A 201 26.47 8.54 -16.86
CA ALA A 201 26.68 7.10 -16.79
C ALA A 201 26.39 6.45 -18.15
N PRO A 202 27.07 5.36 -18.53
CA PRO A 202 26.63 4.54 -19.65
C PRO A 202 25.19 4.07 -19.45
N PRO A 203 24.38 3.94 -20.52
CA PRO A 203 23.06 3.34 -20.37
C PRO A 203 23.23 1.90 -19.86
N GLU A 204 22.26 1.45 -19.09
CA GLU A 204 22.21 0.07 -18.58
C GLU A 204 22.38 -0.94 -19.74
N PRO A 205 23.00 -2.10 -19.48
CA PRO A 205 23.15 -3.13 -20.50
C PRO A 205 21.82 -3.49 -21.17
N GLY A 206 21.77 -3.41 -22.50
CA GLY A 206 20.54 -3.65 -23.28
C GLY A 206 19.72 -2.39 -23.58
N ASN A 207 20.11 -1.24 -23.01
CA ASN A 207 19.52 0.07 -23.28
C ASN A 207 20.48 0.98 -24.08
N ARG A 208 19.92 2.04 -24.66
CA ARG A 208 20.59 3.13 -25.37
C ARG A 208 19.97 4.47 -24.96
N TYR A 209 20.71 5.56 -25.10
CA TYR A 209 20.11 6.88 -24.95
C TYR A 209 19.34 7.28 -26.20
N VAL A 210 18.22 7.96 -26.02
CA VAL A 210 17.39 8.54 -27.08
C VAL A 210 17.20 10.01 -26.74
N ILE A 211 17.55 10.90 -27.67
CA ILE A 211 17.30 12.33 -27.51
C ILE A 211 16.24 12.79 -28.50
N ALA A 212 15.33 13.63 -28.04
CA ALA A 212 14.35 14.29 -28.88
C ALA A 212 14.38 15.79 -28.61
N ARG A 213 14.64 16.58 -29.65
CA ARG A 213 14.46 18.03 -29.59
C ARG A 213 13.00 18.34 -29.82
N VAL A 214 12.34 18.89 -28.81
CA VAL A 214 10.94 19.30 -28.88
C VAL A 214 10.84 20.82 -28.91
N ARG A 215 9.84 21.31 -29.63
CA ARG A 215 9.40 22.69 -29.62
C ARG A 215 8.02 22.73 -29.00
N LEU A 216 7.88 23.51 -27.94
CA LEU A 216 6.63 23.79 -27.25
C LEU A 216 6.21 25.21 -27.62
N GLN A 217 4.95 25.39 -27.98
CA GLN A 217 4.35 26.70 -28.20
C GLN A 217 3.07 26.77 -27.38
N GLU A 218 2.99 27.73 -26.47
CA GLU A 218 1.85 27.82 -25.56
C GLU A 218 0.58 28.22 -26.32
N GLY A 219 -0.54 27.55 -26.01
CA GLY A 219 -1.87 27.97 -26.46
C GLY A 219 -2.88 28.21 -25.34
N ASP A 220 -2.61 27.81 -24.09
CA ASP A 220 -3.26 28.27 -22.85
C ASP A 220 -2.46 27.75 -21.63
N SER A 221 -2.55 28.45 -20.49
CA SER A 221 -1.69 28.39 -19.29
C SER A 221 -1.68 27.04 -18.53
N SER A 222 -1.26 25.97 -19.19
CA SER A 222 -1.24 24.62 -18.63
C SER A 222 0.15 24.25 -18.11
N ARG A 223 0.20 23.75 -16.86
CA ARG A 223 1.40 23.13 -16.31
C ARG A 223 1.66 21.82 -17.06
N ILE A 224 2.90 21.61 -17.48
CA ILE A 224 3.38 20.34 -18.02
C ILE A 224 3.97 19.56 -16.85
N GLN A 225 3.39 18.42 -16.50
CA GLN A 225 3.92 17.60 -15.39
C GLN A 225 5.11 16.73 -15.80
N GLY A 226 5.17 16.32 -17.07
CA GLY A 226 6.30 15.55 -17.56
C GLY A 226 6.14 15.09 -19.00
N PHE A 227 7.25 14.57 -19.54
CA PHE A 227 7.30 13.84 -20.80
C PHE A 227 7.71 12.40 -20.53
N GLY A 228 7.04 11.47 -21.19
CA GLY A 228 7.43 10.06 -21.22
C GLY A 228 7.74 9.61 -22.62
N LEU A 229 8.42 8.48 -22.72
CA LEU A 229 8.70 7.78 -23.96
C LEU A 229 7.97 6.45 -23.95
N VAL A 230 7.33 6.05 -25.03
CA VAL A 230 6.67 4.75 -25.15
C VAL A 230 7.18 4.01 -26.39
N GLY A 231 7.57 2.76 -26.19
CA GLY A 231 8.04 1.87 -27.24
C GLY A 231 6.93 1.17 -28.02
N ALA A 232 7.34 0.50 -29.09
CA ALA A 232 6.52 -0.41 -29.86
C ALA A 232 6.08 -1.63 -29.05
N SER A 233 6.70 -1.93 -27.90
CA SER A 233 6.21 -2.89 -26.90
C SER A 233 5.08 -2.36 -26.01
N GLY A 234 4.79 -1.06 -26.04
CA GLY A 234 3.85 -0.41 -25.12
C GLY A 234 4.45 -0.14 -23.73
N ARG A 235 5.74 -0.46 -23.53
CA ARG A 235 6.46 -0.12 -22.30
C ARG A 235 6.66 1.39 -22.23
N ILE A 236 6.13 2.00 -21.17
CA ILE A 236 6.45 3.37 -20.81
C ILE A 236 7.86 3.42 -20.21
N ILE A 237 8.60 4.41 -20.64
CA ILE A 237 9.91 4.81 -20.14
C ILE A 237 9.73 6.26 -19.75
N ARG A 238 9.34 6.50 -18.50
CA ARG A 238 9.20 7.85 -18.00
C ARG A 238 10.59 8.43 -17.73
N SER A 239 10.72 9.73 -17.95
CA SER A 239 11.78 10.51 -17.31
C SER A 239 11.28 10.87 -15.91
N ASP A 240 11.19 9.90 -15.00
CA ASP A 240 10.57 10.06 -13.66
C ASP A 240 11.26 11.08 -12.76
N SER A 241 12.38 11.62 -13.21
CA SER A 241 13.11 12.63 -12.50
C SER A 241 13.86 13.54 -13.48
N PRO A 242 13.96 14.85 -13.20
CA PRO A 242 14.99 15.67 -13.84
C PRO A 242 16.42 15.13 -13.58
N TYR A 243 16.58 14.18 -12.65
CA TYR A 243 17.80 13.41 -12.38
C TYR A 243 17.93 12.12 -13.21
N THR A 244 17.30 12.04 -14.39
CA THR A 244 17.59 10.95 -15.34
C THR A 244 19.08 10.94 -15.69
N PRO A 245 19.66 9.79 -16.08
CA PRO A 245 21.11 9.64 -16.30
C PRO A 245 21.71 10.47 -17.46
N CYS A 246 20.96 11.42 -18.00
CA CYS A 246 21.39 12.49 -18.90
C CYS A 246 21.54 13.85 -18.18
N GLU A 247 21.91 13.88 -16.90
CA GLU A 247 21.93 15.09 -16.04
C GLU A 247 22.65 16.30 -16.66
N TRP A 248 23.64 16.07 -17.52
CA TRP A 248 24.45 17.13 -18.13
C TRP A 248 24.19 17.25 -19.63
N ILE A 249 23.09 17.90 -20.00
CA ILE A 249 22.88 18.39 -21.36
C ILE A 249 23.38 19.85 -21.43
N PRO A 250 24.49 20.14 -22.14
CA PRO A 250 24.96 21.51 -22.32
C PRO A 250 24.00 22.24 -23.25
N SER A 251 23.03 22.91 -22.66
CA SER A 251 22.34 24.01 -23.32
C SER A 251 22.70 25.29 -22.58
N GLU A 252 23.44 26.19 -23.23
CA GLU A 252 23.90 27.45 -22.63
C GLU A 252 22.74 28.39 -22.22
N ASP A 253 21.50 28.13 -22.65
CA ASP A 253 20.33 28.99 -22.36
C ASP A 253 19.06 28.25 -21.88
N SER A 254 19.01 26.90 -21.89
CA SER A 254 17.74 26.18 -21.70
C SER A 254 17.60 25.41 -20.39
N HIS A 255 18.66 25.09 -19.64
CA HIS A 255 18.51 24.31 -18.41
C HIS A 255 17.67 25.07 -17.35
N ASP A 256 18.00 26.35 -17.09
CA ASP A 256 17.26 27.19 -16.14
C ASP A 256 15.81 27.47 -16.60
N ARG A 257 15.59 27.64 -17.91
CA ARG A 257 14.25 27.87 -18.49
C ARG A 257 13.38 26.61 -18.53
N TRP A 258 14.01 25.44 -18.60
CA TRP A 258 13.30 24.16 -18.53
C TRP A 258 12.90 23.85 -17.08
N TYR A 259 13.61 24.32 -16.04
CA TYR A 259 13.08 24.21 -14.67
C TYR A 259 11.86 25.12 -14.42
N ASP A 260 11.78 26.27 -15.10
CA ASP A 260 10.67 27.23 -15.01
C ASP A 260 9.47 26.92 -15.95
N PHE A 261 9.33 25.68 -16.44
CA PHE A 261 8.23 25.25 -17.35
C PHE A 261 6.81 25.56 -16.91
N PHE A 262 6.61 25.94 -15.66
CA PHE A 262 5.31 26.24 -15.12
C PHE A 262 4.70 27.54 -15.68
N HIS A 263 5.47 28.36 -16.42
CA HIS A 263 5.01 29.63 -16.98
C HIS A 263 5.65 29.94 -18.35
N LEU A 264 5.11 29.39 -19.44
CA LEU A 264 5.28 30.04 -20.74
C LEU A 264 4.35 31.27 -20.79
N GLU A 265 4.75 32.34 -21.46
CA GLU A 265 3.81 33.42 -21.79
C GLU A 265 3.12 33.15 -23.14
N ALA A 266 1.87 33.59 -23.27
CA ALA A 266 1.05 33.30 -24.45
C ALA A 266 1.76 33.73 -25.75
N GLY A 267 2.01 32.76 -26.64
CA GLY A 267 2.71 32.96 -27.91
C GLY A 267 4.23 32.77 -27.83
N GLU A 268 4.80 32.52 -26.67
CA GLU A 268 6.19 32.08 -26.54
C GLU A 268 6.39 30.69 -27.12
N THR A 269 7.61 30.47 -27.60
CA THR A 269 8.05 29.20 -28.14
C THR A 269 9.31 28.79 -27.40
N LEU A 270 9.29 27.61 -26.79
CA LEU A 270 10.42 27.04 -26.08
C LEU A 270 10.90 25.80 -26.83
N GLU A 271 12.17 25.77 -27.18
CA GLU A 271 12.83 24.57 -27.68
C GLU A 271 13.73 23.99 -26.61
N GLY A 272 13.84 22.67 -26.60
CA GLY A 272 14.87 21.99 -25.82
C GLY A 272 14.90 20.50 -26.09
N VAL A 273 15.76 19.82 -25.35
CA VAL A 273 16.14 18.44 -25.62
C VAL A 273 15.66 17.58 -24.47
N LEU A 274 14.77 16.65 -24.79
CA LEU A 274 14.40 15.54 -23.92
C LEU A 274 15.41 14.41 -24.14
N CYS A 275 15.85 13.78 -23.05
CA CYS A 275 16.72 12.61 -23.08
C CYS A 275 16.05 11.48 -22.32
N PHE A 276 16.08 10.29 -22.90
CA PHE A 276 15.49 9.08 -22.35
C PHE A 276 16.47 7.93 -22.50
N GLN A 277 16.34 6.92 -21.66
CA GLN A 277 17.07 5.67 -21.80
C GLN A 277 16.09 4.57 -22.27
N ALA A 278 16.24 4.07 -23.50
CA ALA A 278 15.34 3.10 -24.10
C ALA A 278 16.01 1.77 -24.42
N PRO A 279 15.31 0.62 -24.37
CA PRO A 279 15.84 -0.65 -24.83
C PRO A 279 16.29 -0.60 -26.31
N VAL A 280 17.42 -1.23 -26.62
CA VAL A 280 18.01 -1.24 -27.98
C VAL A 280 17.05 -1.87 -29.02
N GLY A 281 16.12 -2.72 -28.59
CA GLY A 281 15.11 -3.36 -29.45
C GLY A 281 13.89 -2.51 -29.81
N GLU A 282 13.73 -1.32 -29.23
CA GLU A 282 12.59 -0.43 -29.52
C GLU A 282 12.90 0.49 -30.71
N GLU A 283 12.50 0.09 -31.92
CA GLU A 283 12.73 0.86 -33.14
C GLU A 283 11.70 1.97 -33.38
N SER A 284 10.49 1.83 -32.83
CA SER A 284 9.41 2.82 -32.92
C SER A 284 9.13 3.38 -31.54
N LEU A 285 9.60 4.60 -31.28
CA LEU A 285 9.38 5.31 -30.02
C LEU A 285 8.50 6.53 -30.25
N SER A 286 7.52 6.73 -29.36
CA SER A 286 6.68 7.93 -29.32
C SER A 286 6.91 8.68 -28.01
N ILE A 287 6.97 10.00 -28.07
CA ILE A 287 6.90 10.83 -26.86
C ILE A 287 5.43 10.91 -26.50
N PHE A 288 5.09 10.76 -25.23
CA PHE A 288 3.78 11.12 -24.74
C PHE A 288 3.89 12.17 -23.65
N ARG A 289 2.81 12.93 -23.49
CA ARG A 289 2.64 13.88 -22.40
C ARG A 289 1.55 13.36 -21.48
N GLU A 290 1.86 13.24 -20.20
CA GLU A 290 0.84 13.02 -19.17
C GLU A 290 0.22 14.39 -18.83
N VAL A 291 -1.03 14.60 -19.24
CA VAL A 291 -1.81 15.76 -18.77
C VAL A 291 -2.66 15.29 -17.60
N ARG A 292 -2.11 15.34 -16.37
CA ARG A 292 -2.99 15.30 -15.21
C ARG A 292 -3.70 16.63 -15.10
N ARG A 293 -4.99 16.65 -15.43
CA ARG A 293 -5.88 17.55 -14.70
C ARG A 293 -5.83 17.06 -13.27
N HIS A 294 -5.44 17.90 -12.32
CA HIS A 294 -5.16 17.47 -10.94
C HIS A 294 -6.33 16.69 -10.29
N TRP A 295 -7.53 16.70 -10.87
CA TRP A 295 -8.74 16.17 -10.26
C TRP A 295 -9.63 15.29 -11.16
N PHE A 296 -9.28 15.05 -12.44
CA PHE A 296 -10.11 14.21 -13.33
C PHE A 296 -9.32 13.05 -13.96
N PRO A 297 -9.52 11.79 -13.52
CA PRO A 297 -9.18 10.64 -14.33
C PRO A 297 -10.17 10.48 -15.49
N PRO A 298 -9.71 10.14 -16.71
CA PRO A 298 -8.35 9.76 -17.06
C PRO A 298 -7.47 10.94 -17.49
N ALA A 299 -6.17 10.88 -17.14
CA ALA A 299 -5.16 11.74 -17.76
C ALA A 299 -5.23 11.56 -19.29
N VAL A 300 -5.47 12.65 -20.02
CA VAL A 300 -5.43 12.59 -21.48
C VAL A 300 -3.97 12.54 -21.88
N MET A 301 -3.61 11.51 -22.66
CA MET A 301 -2.27 11.35 -23.21
C MET A 301 -2.29 11.53 -24.71
N ASP A 302 -1.46 12.47 -25.15
CA ASP A 302 -1.19 12.74 -26.55
C ASP A 302 0.17 12.11 -26.91
N PHE A 303 0.27 11.49 -28.09
CA PHE A 303 1.47 10.77 -28.55
C PHE A 303 2.08 11.39 -29.81
N TRP A 304 3.40 11.59 -29.85
CA TRP A 304 4.15 12.09 -31.01
C TRP A 304 5.23 11.10 -31.45
N ALA A 305 5.26 10.77 -32.74
CA ALA A 305 6.28 9.91 -33.32
C ALA A 305 7.65 10.62 -33.28
N ILE A 306 8.67 9.88 -32.87
CA ILE A 306 10.04 10.40 -32.78
C ILE A 306 10.82 10.16 -34.07
N SER A 307 10.41 9.21 -34.90
CA SER A 307 11.05 8.92 -36.18
C SER A 307 10.09 9.12 -37.35
N ALA A 308 10.64 9.51 -38.50
CA ALA A 308 9.89 9.64 -39.76
C ALA A 308 9.45 8.28 -40.32
N ASP A 309 10.09 7.20 -39.88
CA ASP A 309 9.84 5.82 -40.33
C ASP A 309 8.90 5.07 -39.38
N TRP A 310 7.95 5.76 -38.74
CA TRP A 310 6.91 5.11 -37.95
C TRP A 310 6.02 4.26 -38.87
N ALA A 311 6.46 3.03 -39.14
CA ALA A 311 5.62 2.00 -39.68
C ALA A 311 4.85 1.41 -38.50
N VAL A 312 3.51 1.48 -38.55
CA VAL A 312 2.66 0.66 -37.68
C VAL A 312 3.08 -0.78 -37.95
N SER A 313 3.88 -1.36 -37.03
CA SER A 313 4.18 -2.78 -37.04
C SER A 313 2.83 -3.52 -37.12
N GLU A 314 2.74 -4.55 -37.96
CA GLU A 314 1.49 -5.32 -38.11
C GLU A 314 0.85 -5.60 -36.73
N PRO A 315 -0.50 -5.51 -36.61
CA PRO A 315 -1.19 -5.71 -35.35
C PRO A 315 -0.63 -6.94 -34.67
N ARG A 316 -0.10 -6.75 -33.45
CA ARG A 316 0.64 -7.79 -32.75
C ARG A 316 -0.21 -9.07 -32.68
N PRO A 317 0.42 -10.25 -32.72
CA PRO A 317 -0.31 -11.49 -32.50
C PRO A 317 -1.08 -11.36 -31.19
N VAL A 318 -2.41 -11.51 -31.28
CA VAL A 318 -3.31 -11.52 -30.11
C VAL A 318 -2.66 -12.43 -29.07
N PRO A 319 -2.44 -11.95 -27.83
CA PRO A 319 -1.85 -12.78 -26.79
C PRO A 319 -2.62 -14.10 -26.71
N SER A 320 -1.90 -15.19 -26.42
CA SER A 320 -2.54 -16.50 -26.24
C SER A 320 -3.67 -16.33 -25.22
N PRO A 321 -4.86 -16.92 -25.45
CA PRO A 321 -6.01 -16.72 -24.57
C PRO A 321 -5.59 -16.99 -23.13
N ILE A 322 -5.61 -15.94 -22.32
CA ILE A 322 -5.33 -16.05 -20.89
C ILE A 322 -6.52 -16.78 -20.30
N SER A 323 -6.25 -17.88 -19.62
CA SER A 323 -7.29 -18.63 -18.91
C SER A 323 -7.86 -17.73 -17.82
N ASP A 324 -9.19 -17.58 -17.76
CA ASP A 324 -9.91 -16.85 -16.70
C ASP A 324 -9.70 -17.46 -15.29
N THR A 325 -8.87 -18.50 -15.17
CA THR A 325 -8.49 -19.08 -13.89
C THR A 325 -7.56 -18.15 -13.11
N HIS A 326 -8.11 -17.49 -12.11
CA HIS A 326 -7.33 -16.91 -11.01
C HIS A 326 -6.73 -18.04 -10.17
N GLY A 327 -5.41 -18.03 -9.97
CA GLY A 327 -4.78 -18.92 -9.00
C GLY A 327 -5.27 -18.58 -7.59
N THR A 328 -5.50 -19.59 -6.77
CA THR A 328 -5.83 -19.42 -5.34
C THR A 328 -4.66 -19.86 -4.48
N LEU A 329 -4.61 -19.47 -3.22
CA LEU A 329 -3.54 -19.95 -2.32
C LEU A 329 -3.47 -21.49 -2.25
N ARG A 330 -4.61 -22.18 -2.37
CA ARG A 330 -4.71 -23.66 -2.36
C ARG A 330 -4.41 -24.30 -3.71
N SER A 331 -4.62 -23.58 -4.79
CA SER A 331 -4.34 -24.01 -6.16
C SER A 331 -3.68 -22.87 -6.92
N PRO A 332 -2.41 -22.57 -6.58
CA PRO A 332 -1.71 -21.47 -7.20
C PRO A 332 -1.39 -21.80 -8.65
N VAL A 333 -1.32 -20.78 -9.50
CA VAL A 333 -0.94 -20.95 -10.91
C VAL A 333 0.50 -21.47 -10.95
N PRO A 334 0.80 -22.57 -11.68
CA PRO A 334 2.14 -23.12 -11.73
C PRO A 334 3.11 -22.12 -12.38
N LEU A 335 4.41 -22.28 -12.09
CA LEU A 335 5.48 -21.52 -12.75
C LEU A 335 5.30 -21.54 -14.29
N SER A 336 5.54 -20.40 -14.94
CA SER A 336 5.27 -20.13 -16.36
C SER A 336 3.79 -20.04 -16.76
N GLY A 337 2.85 -20.25 -15.84
CA GLY A 337 1.44 -19.95 -16.06
C GLY A 337 1.13 -18.46 -15.90
N SER A 338 0.26 -17.94 -16.77
CA SER A 338 -0.29 -16.59 -16.68
C SER A 338 -1.63 -16.63 -15.94
N ALA A 339 -1.87 -15.68 -15.04
CA ALA A 339 -3.19 -15.47 -14.45
C ALA A 339 -3.59 -14.01 -14.60
N LEU A 340 -4.88 -13.77 -14.87
CA LEU A 340 -5.42 -12.42 -14.87
C LEU A 340 -5.58 -11.95 -13.41
N ALA A 341 -5.05 -10.78 -13.10
CA ALA A 341 -5.33 -10.05 -11.87
C ALA A 341 -6.66 -9.30 -12.03
N PRO A 342 -7.38 -8.99 -10.94
CA PRO A 342 -8.69 -8.32 -11.02
C PRO A 342 -8.67 -6.94 -11.69
N ASN A 343 -7.51 -6.27 -11.73
CA ASN A 343 -7.34 -5.00 -12.43
C ASN A 343 -7.06 -5.15 -13.93
N GLY A 344 -7.25 -6.34 -14.52
CA GLY A 344 -7.02 -6.56 -15.95
C GLY A 344 -5.56 -6.71 -16.35
N MET A 345 -4.62 -6.82 -15.40
CA MET A 345 -3.24 -7.19 -15.68
C MET A 345 -3.04 -8.70 -15.64
N ALA A 346 -2.44 -9.30 -16.67
CA ALA A 346 -1.95 -10.66 -16.62
C ALA A 346 -0.53 -10.70 -16.06
N VAL A 347 -0.34 -11.46 -14.99
CA VAL A 347 0.97 -11.72 -14.40
C VAL A 347 1.39 -13.15 -14.73
N THR A 348 2.62 -13.30 -15.21
CA THR A 348 3.25 -14.58 -15.53
C THR A 348 4.55 -14.71 -14.76
N VAL A 349 4.71 -15.73 -13.93
CA VAL A 349 6.00 -15.99 -13.28
C VAL A 349 6.93 -16.72 -14.24
N LEU A 350 7.98 -16.04 -14.70
CA LEU A 350 8.93 -16.59 -15.67
C LEU A 350 9.94 -17.54 -15.00
N SER A 351 10.48 -17.13 -13.85
CA SER A 351 11.44 -17.93 -13.08
C SER A 351 11.48 -17.49 -11.62
N ALA A 352 11.87 -18.39 -10.72
CA ALA A 352 12.17 -18.05 -9.34
C ALA A 352 13.51 -18.67 -8.90
N ASN A 353 14.37 -17.87 -8.29
CA ASN A 353 15.59 -18.33 -7.63
C ASN A 353 15.41 -18.19 -6.11
N LEU A 354 15.24 -19.34 -5.43
CA LEU A 354 15.03 -19.42 -3.98
C LEU A 354 16.31 -19.20 -3.15
N ASP A 355 17.46 -19.04 -3.80
CA ASP A 355 18.75 -18.71 -3.19
C ASP A 355 19.50 -17.73 -4.09
N ALA A 356 18.99 -16.50 -4.14
CA ALA A 356 19.51 -15.43 -4.99
C ALA A 356 20.82 -14.82 -4.46
N ALA A 357 21.32 -15.27 -3.30
CA ALA A 357 22.53 -14.70 -2.69
C ALA A 357 23.73 -14.72 -3.66
N ARG A 358 23.86 -15.79 -4.45
CA ARG A 358 24.94 -15.89 -5.43
C ARG A 358 24.77 -14.95 -6.63
N ASP A 359 23.55 -14.77 -7.11
CA ASP A 359 23.26 -13.87 -8.24
C ASP A 359 23.46 -12.40 -7.83
N LEU A 360 23.10 -12.07 -6.58
CA LEU A 360 23.27 -10.74 -6.01
C LEU A 360 24.73 -10.44 -5.65
N GLU A 361 25.50 -11.44 -5.24
CA GLU A 361 26.95 -11.29 -5.01
C GLU A 361 27.70 -10.91 -6.29
N VAL A 362 27.26 -11.41 -7.46
CA VAL A 362 27.82 -10.99 -8.77
C VAL A 362 27.56 -9.51 -9.04
N LEU A 363 26.47 -8.93 -8.53
CA LEU A 363 26.20 -7.49 -8.64
C LEU A 363 27.13 -6.69 -7.72
N ARG A 364 27.43 -7.21 -6.53
CA ARG A 364 28.44 -6.61 -5.63
C ARG A 364 29.81 -6.55 -6.29
N GLU A 365 30.23 -7.62 -6.98
CA GLU A 365 31.49 -7.64 -7.73
C GLU A 365 31.54 -6.60 -8.87
N ARG A 366 30.38 -6.14 -9.35
CA ARG A 366 30.25 -5.08 -10.38
C ARG A 366 30.17 -3.67 -9.80
N GLY A 367 30.31 -3.50 -8.48
CA GLY A 367 30.32 -2.20 -7.83
C GLY A 367 28.96 -1.69 -7.37
N TYR A 368 27.91 -2.51 -7.43
CA TYR A 368 26.60 -2.16 -6.88
C TYR A 368 26.59 -2.36 -5.35
N SER A 369 25.97 -1.44 -4.61
CA SER A 369 25.75 -1.59 -3.17
C SER A 369 24.78 -2.74 -2.91
N TYR A 370 25.22 -3.75 -2.15
CA TYR A 370 24.40 -4.91 -1.82
C TYR A 370 24.56 -5.21 -0.34
N HIS A 371 23.43 -5.25 0.36
CA HIS A 371 23.34 -5.75 1.72
C HIS A 371 22.94 -7.23 1.66
N GLY A 372 23.84 -8.10 2.13
CA GLY A 372 23.52 -9.51 2.32
C GLY A 372 22.26 -9.66 3.18
N PRO A 373 21.52 -10.78 3.05
CA PRO A 373 20.39 -11.03 3.92
C PRO A 373 20.86 -11.02 5.39
N SER A 374 20.00 -10.52 6.30
CA SER A 374 20.28 -10.60 7.73
C SER A 374 20.47 -12.05 8.17
N GLU A 375 21.20 -12.26 9.27
CA GLU A 375 21.47 -13.60 9.79
C GLU A 375 20.14 -14.36 10.01
N GLY A 376 20.04 -15.57 9.45
CA GLY A 376 18.81 -16.37 9.47
C GLY A 376 17.88 -16.17 8.28
N ASN A 377 18.12 -15.18 7.42
CA ASN A 377 17.36 -14.94 6.20
C ASN A 377 18.15 -15.33 4.94
N LYS A 378 17.44 -15.47 3.82
CA LYS A 378 17.99 -15.59 2.46
C LYS A 378 17.19 -14.70 1.51
N HIS A 379 17.84 -14.29 0.41
CA HIS A 379 17.17 -13.56 -0.65
C HIS A 379 16.59 -14.51 -1.69
N VAL A 380 15.38 -14.19 -2.14
CA VAL A 380 14.67 -14.87 -3.23
C VAL A 380 14.39 -13.86 -4.32
N THR A 381 14.69 -14.22 -5.57
CA THR A 381 14.30 -13.41 -6.73
C THR A 381 13.25 -14.11 -7.55
N VAL A 382 12.23 -13.37 -7.98
CA VAL A 382 11.15 -13.88 -8.84
C VAL A 382 11.06 -12.99 -10.07
N ARG A 383 11.37 -13.54 -11.24
CA ARG A 383 11.20 -12.85 -12.52
C ARG A 383 9.75 -13.00 -12.98
N VAL A 384 9.08 -11.88 -13.19
CA VAL A 384 7.69 -11.82 -13.63
C VAL A 384 7.59 -11.10 -14.98
N ARG A 385 6.58 -11.46 -15.77
CA ARG A 385 6.06 -10.67 -16.89
C ARG A 385 4.68 -10.18 -16.53
N ILE A 386 4.46 -8.88 -16.66
CA ILE A 386 3.18 -8.21 -16.38
C ILE A 386 2.70 -7.63 -17.71
N GLU A 387 1.47 -7.93 -18.11
CA GLU A 387 0.87 -7.51 -19.37
C GLU A 387 -0.52 -6.92 -19.10
N SER A 388 -0.84 -5.76 -19.68
CA SER A 388 -2.19 -5.20 -19.56
C SER A 388 -3.11 -5.80 -20.64
N VAL A 389 -4.21 -6.42 -20.22
CA VAL A 389 -5.10 -7.24 -21.06
C VAL A 389 -6.48 -6.60 -21.23
N ILE A 390 -6.60 -5.33 -20.94
CA ILE A 390 -7.92 -4.69 -20.84
C ILE A 390 -8.58 -4.54 -22.19
N GLU A 391 -9.90 -4.63 -22.20
CA GLU A 391 -10.72 -4.48 -23.39
C GLU A 391 -10.54 -3.07 -24.02
N PRO A 392 -10.53 -2.99 -25.36
CA PRO A 392 -10.14 -1.81 -26.14
C PRO A 392 -10.96 -0.53 -25.93
N ASP A 393 -12.00 -0.57 -25.11
CA ASP A 393 -12.88 0.57 -24.89
C ASP A 393 -12.30 1.57 -23.86
N ASN A 394 -11.16 1.27 -23.22
CA ASN A 394 -10.54 2.09 -22.16
C ASN A 394 -9.07 2.47 -22.44
N VAL A 395 -8.74 2.78 -23.71
CA VAL A 395 -7.39 3.08 -24.23
C VAL A 395 -6.61 4.15 -23.44
N PHE A 396 -7.27 4.95 -22.61
CA PHE A 396 -6.67 6.06 -21.87
C PHE A 396 -6.26 5.73 -20.43
N ARG A 397 -6.51 4.50 -19.93
CA ARG A 397 -6.07 4.10 -18.58
C ARG A 397 -4.77 3.30 -18.65
N SER A 398 -3.67 3.86 -18.15
CA SER A 398 -2.51 3.03 -17.79
C SER A 398 -2.86 2.21 -16.55
N HIS A 399 -2.35 0.99 -16.49
CA HIS A 399 -2.34 0.19 -15.28
C HIS A 399 -0.97 0.30 -14.64
N GLU A 400 -1.00 0.65 -13.38
CA GLU A 400 0.20 0.81 -12.58
C GLU A 400 0.56 -0.53 -11.95
N ALA A 401 1.81 -0.94 -12.12
CA ALA A 401 2.40 -2.08 -11.44
C ALA A 401 3.63 -1.61 -10.65
N ARG A 402 3.55 -1.68 -9.33
CA ARG A 402 4.64 -1.31 -8.41
C ARG A 402 5.27 -2.54 -7.79
N THR A 403 6.49 -2.42 -7.26
CA THR A 403 7.11 -3.49 -6.45
C THR A 403 6.19 -3.90 -5.31
N GLU A 404 5.57 -2.92 -4.67
CA GLU A 404 4.72 -3.03 -3.48
C GLU A 404 3.44 -3.84 -3.71
N ASP A 405 3.02 -3.98 -4.97
CA ASP A 405 1.87 -4.79 -5.35
C ASP A 405 2.16 -6.30 -5.24
N PHE A 406 3.42 -6.69 -5.05
CA PHE A 406 3.85 -8.09 -4.99
C PHE A 406 4.29 -8.50 -3.58
N GLY A 407 3.89 -9.71 -3.19
CA GLY A 407 4.40 -10.36 -1.98
C GLY A 407 4.55 -11.87 -2.17
N VAL A 408 5.19 -12.53 -1.23
CA VAL A 408 5.27 -14.00 -1.15
C VAL A 408 4.66 -14.48 0.15
N VAL A 409 3.89 -15.56 0.07
CA VAL A 409 3.41 -16.34 1.23
C VAL A 409 4.36 -17.51 1.42
N THR A 410 4.97 -17.62 2.60
CA THR A 410 5.92 -18.67 2.93
C THR A 410 5.24 -19.96 3.40
N SER A 411 6.00 -21.05 3.61
CA SER A 411 5.46 -22.32 4.11
C SER A 411 4.89 -22.20 5.52
N SER A 412 5.38 -21.26 6.33
CA SER A 412 4.80 -20.95 7.65
C SER A 412 3.54 -20.07 7.58
N GLY A 413 3.09 -19.67 6.38
CA GLY A 413 1.94 -18.78 6.21
C GLY A 413 2.26 -17.29 6.42
N ARG A 414 3.54 -16.93 6.58
CA ARG A 414 3.97 -15.53 6.70
C ARG A 414 3.93 -14.85 5.33
N MET A 415 3.43 -13.62 5.30
CA MET A 415 3.42 -12.78 4.12
C MET A 415 4.65 -11.86 4.16
N VAL A 416 5.42 -11.84 3.08
CA VAL A 416 6.59 -10.96 2.92
C VAL A 416 6.41 -10.14 1.66
N LEU A 417 6.35 -8.82 1.80
CA LEU A 417 6.26 -7.89 0.68
C LEU A 417 7.60 -7.77 -0.06
N ALA A 418 7.55 -7.48 -1.35
CA ALA A 418 8.76 -7.20 -2.11
C ALA A 418 9.41 -5.91 -1.60
N SER A 419 10.72 -5.93 -1.34
CA SER A 419 11.43 -4.79 -0.74
C SER A 419 11.89 -3.81 -1.81
N TYR A 420 11.33 -2.60 -1.82
CA TYR A 420 11.78 -1.51 -2.70
C TYR A 420 13.11 -0.89 -2.24
N TYR A 421 13.27 -0.60 -0.94
CA TYR A 421 14.18 0.49 -0.53
C TYR A 421 15.58 0.12 -0.01
N ARG A 422 15.90 -1.12 0.37
CA ARG A 422 17.21 -1.37 1.04
C ARG A 422 17.94 -2.66 0.69
N LEU A 423 17.23 -3.73 0.37
CA LEU A 423 17.87 -5.05 0.30
C LEU A 423 18.26 -5.45 -1.13
N CYS A 424 17.54 -4.96 -2.15
CA CYS A 424 17.72 -5.40 -3.53
C CYS A 424 17.66 -4.28 -4.57
N SER A 425 17.86 -3.02 -4.17
CA SER A 425 17.76 -1.81 -5.02
C SER A 425 18.54 -1.87 -6.35
N ASN A 426 19.52 -2.78 -6.46
CA ASN A 426 20.37 -2.94 -7.63
C ASN A 426 20.15 -4.23 -8.44
N ALA A 427 19.11 -5.03 -8.16
CA ALA A 427 18.83 -6.20 -8.98
C ALA A 427 18.47 -5.75 -10.41
N PRO A 428 19.06 -6.37 -11.46
CA PRO A 428 18.79 -5.99 -12.83
C PRO A 428 17.29 -6.18 -13.14
N GLU A 429 16.72 -5.20 -13.86
CA GLU A 429 15.30 -5.21 -14.24
C GLU A 429 14.34 -5.16 -13.03
N MET A 430 14.70 -4.53 -11.90
CA MET A 430 13.75 -4.36 -10.80
C MET A 430 12.49 -3.59 -11.22
N LEU A 431 11.33 -4.12 -10.84
CA LEU A 431 10.07 -3.40 -10.99
C LEU A 431 10.02 -2.36 -9.89
N VAL A 432 10.47 -1.13 -10.14
CA VAL A 432 10.22 0.01 -9.23
C VAL A 432 8.78 0.46 -9.41
N HIS A 433 8.46 0.82 -10.65
CA HIS A 433 7.18 1.35 -11.07
C HIS A 433 7.05 1.14 -12.57
N ALA A 434 5.89 0.68 -13.04
CA ALA A 434 5.60 0.56 -14.45
C ALA A 434 4.15 0.91 -14.75
N ASP A 435 3.96 1.77 -15.74
CA ASP A 435 2.66 2.05 -16.33
C ASP A 435 2.51 1.25 -17.63
N LEU A 436 1.49 0.41 -17.69
CA LEU A 436 1.19 -0.44 -18.83
C LEU A 436 -0.12 -0.02 -19.49
N PHE A 437 -0.06 0.36 -20.76
CA PHE A 437 -1.24 0.50 -21.61
C PHE A 437 -1.72 -0.85 -22.13
N GLU A 438 -2.91 -0.88 -22.72
CA GLU A 438 -3.45 -2.04 -23.41
C GLU A 438 -2.41 -2.72 -24.32
N GLY A 439 -2.17 -4.02 -24.11
CA GLY A 439 -1.17 -4.82 -24.82
C GLY A 439 0.29 -4.48 -24.48
N GLY A 440 0.52 -3.49 -23.63
CA GLY A 440 1.80 -3.17 -23.03
C GLY A 440 2.20 -4.25 -22.01
N TRP A 441 3.47 -4.61 -22.00
CA TRP A 441 4.01 -5.55 -21.03
C TRP A 441 5.41 -5.14 -20.56
N ILE A 442 5.78 -5.62 -19.38
CA ILE A 442 7.11 -5.48 -18.81
C ILE A 442 7.56 -6.82 -18.23
N GLU A 443 8.86 -7.11 -18.35
CA GLU A 443 9.52 -8.13 -17.56
C GLU A 443 10.32 -7.46 -16.46
N ALA A 444 10.22 -8.00 -15.25
CA ALA A 444 10.93 -7.47 -14.11
C ALA A 444 11.31 -8.54 -13.09
N THR A 445 12.31 -8.24 -12.27
CA THR A 445 12.76 -9.09 -11.17
C THR A 445 12.28 -8.50 -9.84
N LEU A 446 11.49 -9.28 -9.10
CA LEU A 446 11.07 -9.01 -7.74
C LEU A 446 12.08 -9.65 -6.77
N CYS A 447 12.28 -9.05 -5.60
CA CYS A 447 13.21 -9.55 -4.60
C CYS A 447 12.61 -9.54 -3.20
N PHE A 448 12.82 -10.64 -2.46
CA PHE A 448 12.27 -10.85 -1.12
C PHE A 448 13.38 -11.34 -0.19
N ALA A 449 13.40 -10.84 1.05
CA ALA A 449 14.20 -11.41 2.12
C ALA A 449 13.29 -12.27 3.00
N ILE A 450 13.52 -13.58 3.03
CA ILE A 450 12.69 -14.53 3.76
C ILE A 450 13.55 -15.36 4.74
N PRO A 451 12.97 -15.97 5.78
CA PRO A 451 13.69 -16.91 6.63
C PRO A 451 14.32 -18.05 5.81
N ALA A 452 15.55 -18.44 6.15
CA ALA A 452 16.36 -19.35 5.34
C ALA A 452 15.75 -20.75 5.22
N GLU A 453 14.99 -21.18 6.23
CA GLU A 453 14.27 -22.45 6.32
C GLU A 453 13.05 -22.55 5.40
N GLU A 454 12.53 -21.41 4.90
CA GLU A 454 11.35 -21.38 4.06
C GLU A 454 11.66 -21.91 2.66
N SER A 455 10.90 -22.91 2.20
CA SER A 455 11.18 -23.59 0.93
C SER A 455 9.98 -23.67 -0.01
N ARG A 456 8.76 -23.45 0.50
CA ARG A 456 7.56 -23.38 -0.30
C ARG A 456 7.05 -21.95 -0.29
N LEU A 457 7.02 -21.33 -1.45
CA LEU A 457 6.66 -19.93 -1.61
C LEU A 457 5.55 -19.83 -2.64
N THR A 458 4.55 -19.02 -2.32
CA THR A 458 3.50 -18.64 -3.25
C THR A 458 3.58 -17.14 -3.48
N LEU A 459 3.92 -16.71 -4.69
CA LEU A 459 3.85 -15.30 -5.06
C LEU A 459 2.37 -14.90 -5.10
N TYR A 460 2.04 -13.72 -4.60
CA TYR A 460 0.76 -13.10 -4.86
C TYR A 460 0.93 -11.68 -5.42
N TYR A 461 -0.11 -11.23 -6.13
CA TYR A 461 -0.22 -9.88 -6.66
C TYR A 461 -1.50 -9.22 -6.13
N LYS A 462 -1.37 -8.00 -5.61
CA LYS A 462 -2.44 -7.13 -5.11
C LYS A 462 -2.38 -5.81 -5.87
N SER A 463 -3.44 -5.50 -6.62
CA SER A 463 -3.59 -4.18 -7.24
C SER A 463 -3.69 -3.11 -6.14
N SER A 464 -2.79 -2.14 -6.14
CA SER A 464 -2.87 -0.95 -5.27
C SER A 464 -4.03 -0.01 -5.64
N MET A 465 -4.54 -0.08 -6.87
CA MET A 465 -5.71 0.70 -7.28
C MET A 465 -7.03 0.09 -6.77
N GLY A 466 -7.50 0.56 -5.61
CA GLY A 466 -8.91 0.46 -5.18
C GLY A 466 -9.14 -0.36 -3.91
N TYR A 467 -9.48 0.32 -2.82
CA TYR A 467 -9.77 -0.25 -1.48
C TYR A 467 -11.01 -1.16 -1.39
N MET A 468 -11.72 -1.48 -2.48
CA MET A 468 -13.08 -2.05 -2.41
C MET A 468 -13.28 -3.44 -3.06
N ASP A 469 -12.31 -4.02 -3.80
CA ASP A 469 -12.38 -5.44 -4.25
C ASP A 469 -10.98 -6.05 -4.34
N MET A 470 -10.40 -6.43 -3.19
CA MET A 470 -9.10 -7.08 -3.11
C MET A 470 -9.19 -8.55 -3.54
N ARG A 471 -9.13 -8.83 -4.84
CA ARG A 471 -8.84 -10.20 -5.30
C ARG A 471 -7.34 -10.37 -5.47
N LEU A 472 -6.80 -11.45 -4.90
CA LEU A 472 -5.39 -11.78 -4.98
C LEU A 472 -5.19 -12.89 -6.03
N GLY A 473 -4.25 -12.68 -6.95
CA GLY A 473 -3.74 -13.76 -7.80
C GLY A 473 -2.61 -14.49 -7.07
N PHE A 474 -2.53 -15.82 -7.18
CA PHE A 474 -1.49 -16.63 -6.54
C PHE A 474 -0.73 -17.50 -7.56
N TRP A 475 0.60 -17.58 -7.45
CA TRP A 475 1.49 -18.39 -8.30
C TRP A 475 2.46 -19.21 -7.45
N ASP A 476 2.68 -20.48 -7.80
CA ASP A 476 3.65 -21.34 -7.11
C ASP A 476 5.06 -21.01 -7.61
N VAL A 477 5.91 -20.55 -6.69
CA VAL A 477 7.31 -20.24 -6.98
C VAL A 477 8.27 -21.21 -6.28
N SER A 478 7.74 -22.26 -5.65
CA SER A 478 8.50 -23.29 -4.91
C SER A 478 9.26 -24.25 -5.82
N SER A 479 8.83 -24.42 -7.07
CA SER A 479 9.38 -25.40 -8.01
C SER A 479 10.55 -24.83 -8.83
N GLY A 480 11.68 -24.60 -8.17
CA GLY A 480 12.94 -24.31 -8.84
C GLY A 480 13.39 -25.50 -9.72
N GLY A 481 12.95 -25.57 -10.98
CA GLY A 481 13.65 -26.22 -12.08
C GLY A 481 13.81 -27.76 -12.12
N ALA A 482 13.22 -28.56 -11.23
CA ALA A 482 13.32 -30.03 -11.31
C ALA A 482 11.95 -30.72 -11.48
N SER A 483 11.63 -31.14 -12.71
CA SER A 483 10.44 -31.94 -13.07
C SER A 483 10.45 -33.32 -12.39
N GLN A 484 9.34 -33.72 -11.73
CA GLN A 484 9.10 -35.09 -11.27
C GLN A 484 7.82 -35.68 -11.91
N THR A 485 7.90 -36.95 -12.35
CA THR A 485 6.82 -37.74 -12.97
C THR A 485 5.87 -38.42 -11.95
N PRO A 486 4.58 -38.68 -12.30
CA PRO A 486 3.59 -39.28 -11.40
C PRO A 486 3.72 -40.81 -11.27
N ARG A 487 3.31 -41.39 -10.13
CA ARG A 487 3.47 -42.82 -9.78
C ARG A 487 2.13 -43.60 -9.72
N GLU A 488 2.15 -44.87 -10.16
CA GLU A 488 1.02 -45.82 -10.31
C GLU A 488 0.37 -46.33 -9.00
N ALA A 489 -0.91 -46.76 -9.10
CA ALA A 489 -1.81 -47.17 -8.02
C ALA A 489 -1.74 -48.66 -7.58
N PRO A 490 -2.13 -49.01 -6.32
CA PRO A 490 -2.24 -50.39 -5.82
C PRO A 490 -3.68 -50.99 -5.92
N PRO A 491 -3.87 -52.31 -5.68
CA PRO A 491 -5.00 -53.10 -6.19
C PRO A 491 -6.24 -53.19 -5.26
N ALA A 492 -7.36 -53.61 -5.86
CA ALA A 492 -8.75 -53.52 -5.38
C ALA A 492 -9.14 -54.34 -4.13
N ILE A 493 -9.99 -53.73 -3.29
CA ILE A 493 -10.76 -54.31 -2.17
C ILE A 493 -12.23 -54.47 -2.62
N THR A 494 -12.92 -55.54 -2.21
CA THR A 494 -14.31 -55.89 -2.63
C THR A 494 -15.41 -55.19 -1.81
N ASP A 495 -16.41 -54.66 -2.53
CA ASP A 495 -17.57 -53.87 -2.07
C ASP A 495 -18.59 -54.60 -1.16
N VAL A 496 -18.98 -53.96 -0.05
CA VAL A 496 -20.26 -54.21 0.67
C VAL A 496 -20.85 -52.86 1.10
N TYR A 497 -22.00 -52.49 0.54
CA TYR A 497 -22.76 -51.27 0.87
C TYR A 497 -23.94 -51.60 1.80
N GLY A 498 -24.10 -50.85 2.90
CA GLY A 498 -25.30 -50.91 3.74
C GLY A 498 -26.51 -50.28 3.04
N MET A 499 -27.68 -50.93 3.10
CA MET A 499 -28.94 -50.36 2.63
C MET A 499 -29.79 -49.93 3.83
N LEU A 500 -30.69 -48.96 3.66
CA LEU A 500 -31.58 -48.52 4.76
C LEU A 500 -32.38 -49.68 5.40
N SER A 501 -32.77 -50.68 4.60
CA SER A 501 -33.47 -51.89 5.07
C SER A 501 -32.57 -52.94 5.73
N SER A 502 -31.25 -52.74 5.69
CA SER A 502 -30.23 -53.61 6.28
C SER A 502 -28.97 -52.77 6.55
N PRO A 503 -29.04 -51.83 7.51
CA PRO A 503 -27.93 -50.93 7.79
C PRO A 503 -26.73 -51.71 8.33
N VAL A 504 -25.54 -51.14 8.20
CA VAL A 504 -24.30 -51.75 8.69
C VAL A 504 -24.30 -51.68 10.22
N PRO A 505 -24.19 -52.81 10.94
CA PRO A 505 -24.23 -52.80 12.40
C PRO A 505 -23.07 -52.00 13.02
N VAL A 506 -23.29 -51.42 14.20
CA VAL A 506 -22.23 -50.76 15.00
C VAL A 506 -21.01 -51.67 15.13
N GLY A 507 -19.81 -51.12 14.93
CA GLY A 507 -18.53 -51.82 14.94
C GLY A 507 -18.18 -52.57 13.66
N LYS A 508 -19.00 -52.45 12.59
CA LYS A 508 -18.67 -52.95 11.24
C LYS A 508 -18.40 -51.80 10.28
N SER A 509 -17.37 -51.99 9.46
CA SER A 509 -16.97 -51.03 8.42
C SER A 509 -17.71 -51.32 7.12
N ALA A 510 -18.10 -50.29 6.39
CA ALA A 510 -18.58 -50.39 5.01
C ALA A 510 -17.89 -49.34 4.14
N LEU A 511 -17.48 -49.75 2.94
CA LEU A 511 -16.80 -48.89 1.98
C LEU A 511 -17.85 -48.14 1.17
N ALA A 512 -17.86 -46.81 1.28
CA ALA A 512 -18.61 -45.92 0.40
C ALA A 512 -17.93 -45.85 -0.98
N SER A 513 -18.72 -45.51 -2.01
CA SER A 513 -18.29 -45.65 -3.41
C SER A 513 -17.23 -44.64 -3.83
N ASP A 514 -16.96 -43.66 -2.97
CA ASP A 514 -15.90 -42.66 -3.08
C ASP A 514 -14.58 -43.10 -2.41
N GLY A 515 -14.53 -44.33 -1.87
CA GLY A 515 -13.33 -44.93 -1.29
C GLY A 515 -13.14 -44.68 0.20
N ILE A 516 -14.15 -44.14 0.90
CA ILE A 516 -14.13 -43.98 2.36
C ILE A 516 -14.79 -45.21 3.01
N ALA A 517 -14.08 -45.94 3.88
CA ALA A 517 -14.73 -46.90 4.76
C ALA A 517 -15.12 -46.22 6.06
N MET A 518 -16.39 -46.32 6.43
CA MET A 518 -16.87 -45.79 7.70
C MET A 518 -17.30 -46.91 8.64
N THR A 519 -16.93 -46.77 9.92
CA THR A 519 -17.33 -47.63 11.03
C THR A 519 -17.96 -46.78 12.11
N VAL A 520 -19.23 -47.02 12.47
CA VAL A 520 -19.81 -46.42 13.68
C VAL A 520 -19.24 -47.16 14.90
N LEU A 521 -18.54 -46.47 15.78
CA LEU A 521 -17.88 -47.06 16.94
C LEU A 521 -18.78 -47.10 18.17
N SER A 522 -19.48 -46.00 18.45
CA SER A 522 -20.41 -45.89 19.57
C SER A 522 -21.42 -44.77 19.33
N ALA A 523 -22.54 -44.83 20.06
CA ALA A 523 -23.54 -43.77 20.10
C ALA A 523 -23.96 -43.54 21.54
N GLU A 524 -23.95 -42.28 21.98
CA GLU A 524 -24.31 -41.88 23.34
C GLU A 524 -25.38 -40.79 23.27
N SER A 525 -26.49 -40.98 23.98
CA SER A 525 -27.53 -39.97 24.09
C SER A 525 -27.49 -39.32 25.46
N THR A 526 -27.46 -37.99 25.50
CA THR A 526 -27.59 -37.22 26.74
C THR A 526 -28.91 -36.46 26.75
N ALA A 527 -29.71 -36.67 27.81
CA ALA A 527 -30.95 -35.93 28.02
C ALA A 527 -30.63 -34.62 28.74
N ASN A 528 -30.90 -33.48 28.10
CA ASN A 528 -30.75 -32.17 28.74
C ASN A 528 -32.06 -31.77 29.47
N ILE A 529 -31.93 -30.90 30.48
CA ILE A 529 -33.03 -30.45 31.38
C ILE A 529 -34.09 -29.62 30.62
N TRP A 530 -33.83 -29.27 29.36
CA TRP A 530 -34.71 -28.52 28.46
C TRP A 530 -35.08 -29.34 27.21
N GLN A 531 -35.87 -30.41 27.40
CA GLN A 531 -36.65 -31.20 26.42
C GLN A 531 -36.04 -31.70 25.08
N ASP A 532 -34.86 -31.25 24.65
CA ASP A 532 -34.18 -31.77 23.45
C ASP A 532 -33.12 -32.80 23.85
N SER A 533 -33.07 -33.92 23.13
CA SER A 533 -32.02 -34.94 23.29
C SER A 533 -30.86 -34.64 22.35
N ILE A 534 -29.63 -34.82 22.81
CA ILE A 534 -28.43 -34.75 21.97
C ILE A 534 -27.90 -36.17 21.81
N LEU A 535 -27.71 -36.60 20.56
CA LEU A 535 -27.09 -37.87 20.21
C LEU A 535 -25.68 -37.59 19.68
N ALA A 536 -24.66 -38.08 20.38
CA ALA A 536 -23.27 -38.07 19.92
C ALA A 536 -22.94 -39.44 19.33
N VAL A 537 -22.49 -39.47 18.07
CA VAL A 537 -22.13 -40.69 17.35
C VAL A 537 -20.65 -40.64 17.01
N ARG A 538 -19.87 -41.55 17.59
CA ARG A 538 -18.45 -41.68 17.27
C ARG A 538 -18.28 -42.53 16.03
N VAL A 539 -17.62 -42.00 15.01
CA VAL A 539 -17.33 -42.69 13.75
C VAL A 539 -15.83 -42.80 13.51
N ARG A 540 -15.40 -43.92 12.94
CA ARG A 540 -14.06 -44.08 12.37
C ARG A 540 -14.15 -44.06 10.85
N LEU A 541 -13.33 -43.22 10.23
CA LEU A 541 -13.23 -43.03 8.79
C LEU A 541 -11.86 -43.50 8.32
N GLU A 542 -11.83 -44.42 7.37
CA GLU A 542 -10.64 -44.99 6.76
C GLU A 542 -10.64 -44.69 5.26
N TYR A 543 -9.66 -43.94 4.76
CA TYR A 543 -9.62 -43.54 3.35
C TYR A 543 -8.73 -44.46 2.50
N PHE A 544 -9.31 -45.04 1.45
CA PHE A 544 -8.65 -45.97 0.53
C PHE A 544 -8.39 -45.38 -0.88
N GLY A 545 -8.75 -44.12 -1.14
CA GLY A 545 -8.47 -43.43 -2.41
C GLY A 545 -7.02 -42.95 -2.53
N GLY A 546 -6.54 -42.72 -3.76
CA GLY A 546 -5.17 -42.27 -4.06
C GLY A 546 -4.78 -40.93 -3.40
N PRO A 547 -3.51 -40.51 -3.50
CA PRO A 547 -2.94 -39.42 -2.70
C PRO A 547 -3.66 -38.09 -2.96
N GLY A 548 -4.54 -37.75 -2.03
CA GLY A 548 -5.28 -36.51 -1.95
C GLY A 548 -5.99 -36.46 -0.60
N LEU A 549 -5.75 -35.40 0.16
CA LEU A 549 -6.43 -35.13 1.42
C LEU A 549 -7.88 -34.70 1.09
N ARG A 550 -8.88 -35.38 1.65
CA ARG A 550 -10.28 -34.96 1.57
C ARG A 550 -10.73 -34.53 2.96
N VAL A 551 -11.19 -33.29 3.08
CA VAL A 551 -11.86 -32.80 4.29
C VAL A 551 -13.32 -33.22 4.18
N LEU A 552 -13.83 -33.93 5.19
CA LEU A 552 -15.23 -34.30 5.27
C LEU A 552 -15.99 -33.19 5.98
N ASP A 553 -16.95 -32.58 5.29
CA ASP A 553 -17.86 -31.62 5.91
C ASP A 553 -18.86 -32.36 6.80
N THR A 554 -19.11 -31.83 8.00
CA THR A 554 -20.11 -32.34 8.95
C THR A 554 -21.52 -32.33 8.35
N ASP A 555 -21.78 -31.45 7.38
CA ASP A 555 -23.05 -31.35 6.66
C ASP A 555 -23.31 -32.57 5.75
N SER A 556 -22.28 -33.40 5.51
CA SER A 556 -22.41 -34.65 4.74
C SER A 556 -23.03 -35.80 5.55
N PHE A 557 -23.36 -35.60 6.83
CA PHE A 557 -23.91 -36.63 7.70
C PHE A 557 -25.31 -36.27 8.20
N GLY A 558 -26.22 -37.24 8.15
CA GLY A 558 -27.58 -37.09 8.66
C GLY A 558 -28.07 -38.34 9.39
N LEU A 559 -29.03 -38.16 10.28
CA LEU A 559 -29.78 -39.23 10.91
C LEU A 559 -31.15 -39.35 10.24
N VAL A 560 -31.61 -40.58 10.03
CA VAL A 560 -33.00 -40.87 9.67
C VAL A 560 -33.61 -41.77 10.74
N ASN A 561 -34.78 -41.38 11.25
CA ASN A 561 -35.53 -42.20 12.20
C ASN A 561 -36.53 -43.13 11.49
N SER A 562 -37.19 -44.03 12.22
CA SER A 562 -38.19 -44.97 11.68
C SER A 562 -39.41 -44.28 11.01
N ASP A 563 -39.71 -43.03 11.37
CA ASP A 563 -40.75 -42.22 10.74
C ASP A 563 -40.29 -41.56 9.41
N GLY A 564 -39.02 -41.73 9.03
CA GLY A 564 -38.44 -41.15 7.82
C GLY A 564 -38.11 -39.66 7.95
N MET A 565 -38.09 -39.10 9.16
CA MET A 565 -37.60 -37.74 9.38
C MET A 565 -36.07 -37.71 9.34
N ILE A 566 -35.54 -36.79 8.54
CA ILE A 566 -34.11 -36.56 8.37
C ILE A 566 -33.69 -35.39 9.27
N THR A 567 -32.66 -35.59 10.08
CA THR A 567 -32.01 -34.54 10.87
C THR A 567 -30.53 -34.49 10.47
N TYR A 568 -30.11 -33.36 9.91
CA TYR A 568 -28.70 -33.12 9.60
C TYR A 568 -27.95 -32.67 10.86
N GLY A 569 -26.65 -32.96 10.94
CA GLY A 569 -25.82 -32.50 12.05
C GLY A 569 -25.71 -30.98 12.06
N GLU A 570 -25.80 -30.35 13.24
CA GLU A 570 -25.39 -28.96 13.42
C GLU A 570 -24.08 -28.96 14.23
N PRO A 571 -23.05 -28.18 13.86
CA PRO A 571 -21.86 -28.04 14.67
C PRO A 571 -22.20 -27.26 15.95
N LEU A 572 -22.49 -28.00 17.04
CA LEU A 572 -22.72 -27.40 18.36
C LEU A 572 -21.38 -27.22 19.08
N SER A 573 -21.07 -25.97 19.47
CA SER A 573 -19.89 -25.57 20.24
C SER A 573 -19.78 -26.15 21.66
N ARG A 574 -20.58 -27.16 22.03
CA ARG A 574 -20.67 -27.76 23.37
C ARG A 574 -20.21 -29.21 23.48
N CYS A 575 -19.78 -29.84 22.39
CA CYS A 575 -19.04 -31.09 22.47
C CYS A 575 -17.55 -30.70 22.70
N GLU A 576 -17.03 -30.82 23.94
CA GLU A 576 -15.64 -30.46 24.29
C GLU A 576 -14.65 -31.29 23.45
N TYR A 577 -13.89 -30.63 22.56
CA TYR A 577 -12.82 -31.25 21.79
C TYR A 577 -11.45 -30.96 22.39
N SER A 578 -10.65 -32.01 22.60
CA SER A 578 -9.20 -31.97 22.68
C SER A 578 -8.67 -32.31 21.29
N TYR A 579 -8.31 -31.30 20.50
CA TYR A 579 -7.62 -31.47 19.22
C TYR A 579 -6.13 -31.74 19.49
N ASP A 580 -5.61 -32.89 19.04
CA ASP A 580 -4.18 -33.21 19.01
C ASP A 580 -3.65 -32.91 17.60
N PRO A 581 -2.82 -31.86 17.41
CA PRO A 581 -2.40 -31.40 16.09
C PRO A 581 -1.36 -32.29 15.38
N GLU A 582 -0.95 -33.44 15.93
CA GLU A 582 0.10 -34.29 15.31
C GLU A 582 -0.40 -35.48 14.46
N ALA A 583 -1.71 -35.66 14.22
CA ALA A 583 -2.21 -36.81 13.45
C ALA A 583 -2.50 -36.50 11.97
N GLU A 584 -1.46 -36.43 11.13
CA GLU A 584 -1.62 -36.48 9.66
C GLU A 584 -1.92 -37.93 9.19
N THR A 585 -2.99 -38.15 8.43
CA THR A 585 -3.26 -39.46 7.81
C THR A 585 -3.00 -39.47 6.30
N PHE A 586 -2.07 -40.34 5.89
CA PHE A 586 -1.77 -40.71 4.51
C PHE A 586 -2.64 -41.89 4.06
N ALA A 587 -2.61 -42.28 2.78
CA ALA A 587 -3.32 -43.45 2.26
C ALA A 587 -3.08 -44.69 3.15
N GLY A 588 -4.16 -45.21 3.76
CA GLY A 588 -4.12 -46.28 4.78
C GLY A 588 -4.20 -45.82 6.25
N GLY A 589 -4.38 -44.53 6.51
CA GLY A 589 -4.67 -43.96 7.83
C GLY A 589 -6.16 -43.98 8.18
N TRP A 590 -6.47 -43.89 9.48
CA TRP A 590 -7.83 -43.80 10.01
C TRP A 590 -7.96 -42.60 10.95
N GLN A 591 -9.13 -41.95 10.94
CA GLN A 591 -9.51 -40.86 11.83
C GLN A 591 -10.76 -41.25 12.62
N GLU A 592 -10.82 -40.91 13.91
CA GLU A 592 -12.03 -41.04 14.74
C GLU A 592 -12.58 -39.65 15.06
N ASP A 593 -13.87 -39.43 14.80
CA ASP A 593 -14.57 -38.17 15.06
C ASP A 593 -15.90 -38.40 15.77
N ASP A 594 -16.37 -37.39 16.52
CA ASP A 594 -17.65 -37.39 17.23
C ASP A 594 -18.68 -36.47 16.51
N LEU A 595 -19.70 -37.06 15.89
CA LEU A 595 -20.78 -36.33 15.22
C LEU A 595 -21.92 -36.04 16.23
N CYS A 596 -22.24 -34.78 16.46
CA CYS A 596 -23.31 -34.36 17.39
C CYS A 596 -24.60 -33.99 16.63
N PHE A 597 -25.72 -34.61 16.97
CA PHE A 597 -27.04 -34.33 16.39
C PHE A 597 -28.05 -33.88 17.45
N ARG A 598 -28.87 -32.88 17.13
CA ARG A 598 -29.91 -32.36 18.04
C ARG A 598 -31.31 -32.69 17.51
N GLY A 599 -32.12 -33.36 18.32
CA GLY A 599 -33.49 -33.70 17.94
C GLY A 599 -34.24 -34.55 18.97
N THR A 600 -35.54 -34.75 18.77
CA THR A 600 -36.31 -35.75 19.51
C THR A 600 -36.15 -37.11 18.82
N PHE A 601 -35.33 -37.98 19.40
CA PHE A 601 -35.09 -39.32 18.89
C PHE A 601 -35.78 -40.34 19.78
N ASP A 602 -36.57 -41.24 19.20
CA ASP A 602 -36.98 -42.45 19.91
C ASP A 602 -35.79 -43.42 19.86
N ALA A 603 -35.37 -43.94 21.02
CA ALA A 603 -34.08 -44.59 21.19
C ALA A 603 -33.90 -45.89 20.39
N ASP A 604 -34.99 -46.41 19.82
CA ASP A 604 -35.05 -47.76 19.27
C ASP A 604 -34.83 -47.85 17.74
N ASP A 605 -34.77 -46.75 16.97
CA ASP A 605 -34.62 -46.83 15.50
C ASP A 605 -34.01 -45.56 14.86
N VAL A 606 -32.69 -45.36 14.98
CA VAL A 606 -31.98 -44.28 14.25
C VAL A 606 -30.86 -44.85 13.37
N VAL A 607 -30.80 -44.40 12.12
CA VAL A 607 -29.79 -44.80 11.14
C VAL A 607 -28.99 -43.59 10.70
N LEU A 608 -27.67 -43.67 10.79
CA LEU A 608 -26.74 -42.68 10.23
C LEU A 608 -26.60 -42.91 8.74
N PHE A 609 -26.68 -41.85 7.94
CA PHE A 609 -26.38 -41.88 6.52
C PHE A 609 -25.32 -40.85 6.14
N TYR A 610 -24.59 -41.15 5.06
CA TYR A 610 -23.55 -40.30 4.51
C TYR A 610 -23.92 -39.86 3.09
N LEU A 611 -23.91 -38.54 2.85
CA LEU A 611 -24.23 -37.88 1.60
C LEU A 611 -23.10 -36.90 1.25
N PRO A 612 -22.14 -37.28 0.39
CA PRO A 612 -21.05 -36.39 0.01
C PRO A 612 -21.56 -35.14 -0.70
N GLU A 613 -20.91 -34.02 -0.41
CA GLU A 613 -21.17 -32.73 -1.03
C GLU A 613 -21.17 -32.83 -2.57
N GLY A 614 -22.18 -32.23 -3.21
CA GLY A 614 -22.35 -32.26 -4.66
C GLY A 614 -22.91 -33.57 -5.23
N THR A 615 -23.41 -34.48 -4.39
CA THR A 615 -24.10 -35.70 -4.83
C THR A 615 -25.54 -35.80 -4.32
N ASP A 616 -26.46 -36.21 -5.18
CA ASP A 616 -27.87 -36.48 -4.81
C ASP A 616 -28.08 -37.93 -4.32
N ARG A 617 -27.03 -38.63 -3.91
CA ARG A 617 -27.07 -40.07 -3.61
C ARG A 617 -26.42 -40.40 -2.26
N VAL A 618 -27.22 -40.95 -1.35
CA VAL A 618 -26.74 -41.53 -0.10
C VAL A 618 -25.84 -42.72 -0.41
N LEU A 619 -24.62 -42.70 0.13
CA LEU A 619 -23.61 -43.72 -0.17
C LEU A 619 -23.59 -44.90 0.82
N GLY A 620 -24.26 -44.79 1.97
CA GLY A 620 -24.40 -45.88 2.93
C GLY A 620 -25.29 -45.55 4.12
N PHE A 621 -25.67 -46.60 4.86
CA PHE A 621 -26.50 -46.54 6.06
C PHE A 621 -25.89 -47.39 7.18
N TRP A 622 -25.82 -46.85 8.40
CA TRP A 622 -25.26 -47.51 9.59
C TRP A 622 -26.23 -47.44 10.77
N GLU A 623 -26.32 -48.53 11.53
CA GLU A 623 -27.19 -48.63 12.71
C GLU A 623 -26.59 -47.81 13.86
N VAL A 624 -27.43 -47.08 14.59
CA VAL A 624 -27.04 -46.25 15.74
C VAL A 624 -27.91 -46.64 16.93
N SER A 625 -27.36 -47.44 17.87
CA SER A 625 -28.07 -47.87 19.09
C SER A 625 -27.46 -47.21 20.33
N PRO A 626 -28.08 -46.17 20.90
CA PRO A 626 -27.51 -45.47 22.05
C PRO A 626 -27.59 -46.27 23.37
N GLU A 627 -26.49 -46.34 24.13
CA GLU A 627 -26.51 -46.82 25.53
C GLU A 627 -26.61 -45.61 26.49
N PHE A 628 -27.61 -45.57 27.37
CA PHE A 628 -27.82 -44.47 28.34
C PHE A 628 -26.95 -44.66 29.60
N SER A 629 -26.03 -43.73 29.90
CA SER A 629 -25.26 -43.71 31.15
C SER A 629 -25.00 -42.28 31.68
N PRO A 630 -25.38 -41.92 32.92
CA PRO A 630 -25.18 -40.57 33.45
C PRO A 630 -23.85 -40.43 34.22
N ARG A 631 -22.92 -39.59 33.74
CA ARG A 631 -21.75 -39.10 34.51
C ARG A 631 -21.50 -37.61 34.28
N ALA A 632 -21.19 -36.88 35.37
CA ALA A 632 -20.84 -35.47 35.37
C ALA A 632 -19.30 -35.28 35.43
N VAL A 633 -18.76 -34.36 34.64
CA VAL A 633 -17.35 -33.92 34.63
C VAL A 633 -17.33 -32.38 34.72
N GLU A 634 -16.44 -31.82 35.54
CA GLU A 634 -16.18 -30.37 35.69
C GLU A 634 -15.06 -29.94 34.71
N GLY A 635 -15.30 -28.91 33.87
CA GLY A 635 -14.35 -28.34 32.89
C GLY A 635 -13.92 -26.89 33.18
N PRO A 636 -12.95 -26.31 32.42
CA PRO A 636 -12.38 -24.96 32.62
C PRO A 636 -13.26 -23.82 32.06
N ARG A 637 -12.94 -22.57 32.41
CA ARG A 637 -13.75 -21.36 32.19
C ARG A 637 -13.75 -20.84 30.73
N SER A 638 -14.81 -20.11 30.38
CA SER A 638 -15.27 -19.64 29.06
C SER A 638 -14.40 -18.60 28.32
N ILE A 639 -14.33 -18.69 26.99
CA ILE A 639 -13.71 -17.74 26.02
C ILE A 639 -14.39 -16.34 26.02
N SER A 640 -15.57 -16.18 26.61
CA SER A 640 -16.22 -14.87 26.77
C SER A 640 -15.54 -13.94 27.78
N ASP A 641 -14.56 -14.44 28.55
CA ASP A 641 -14.05 -13.76 29.75
C ASP A 641 -12.60 -13.23 29.58
N ALA A 642 -12.01 -13.34 28.39
CA ALA A 642 -10.58 -13.05 28.15
C ALA A 642 -10.28 -11.76 27.35
N TYR A 643 -11.22 -10.80 27.33
CA TYR A 643 -10.90 -9.46 26.84
C TYR A 643 -10.37 -8.62 28.00
N GLY A 644 -9.09 -8.24 27.93
CA GLY A 644 -8.55 -7.26 28.85
C GLY A 644 -9.35 -5.98 28.77
N THR A 645 -9.91 -5.54 29.89
CA THR A 645 -10.56 -4.24 29.99
C THR A 645 -9.59 -3.24 30.62
N LEU A 646 -9.96 -1.96 30.59
CA LEU A 646 -9.20 -0.92 31.28
C LEU A 646 -9.00 -1.25 32.78
N ASP A 647 -9.98 -1.89 33.40
CA ASP A 647 -9.98 -2.24 34.83
C ASP A 647 -9.32 -3.61 35.11
N SER A 648 -9.01 -4.38 34.08
CA SER A 648 -8.42 -5.73 34.17
C SER A 648 -7.68 -6.06 32.87
N PRO A 649 -6.50 -5.44 32.65
CA PRO A 649 -5.68 -5.70 31.47
C PRO A 649 -5.15 -7.14 31.45
N VAL A 650 -4.86 -7.63 30.24
CA VAL A 650 -4.22 -8.94 30.04
C VAL A 650 -2.76 -8.86 30.50
N PRO A 651 -2.29 -9.74 31.39
CA PRO A 651 -0.90 -9.71 31.85
C PRO A 651 0.10 -9.84 30.68
N ALA A 652 1.24 -9.15 30.78
CA ALA A 652 2.33 -9.30 29.82
C ALA A 652 2.75 -10.78 29.68
N GLY A 653 2.95 -11.24 28.45
CA GLY A 653 3.25 -12.64 28.12
C GLY A 653 2.03 -13.55 27.96
N GLU A 654 0.83 -13.10 28.30
CA GLU A 654 -0.42 -13.80 27.96
C GLU A 654 -0.97 -13.31 26.61
N GLN A 655 -1.53 -14.24 25.84
CA GLN A 655 -2.18 -13.95 24.56
C GLN A 655 -3.66 -13.66 24.78
N ALA A 656 -4.19 -12.62 24.13
CA ALA A 656 -5.63 -12.41 24.04
C ALA A 656 -6.06 -12.23 22.59
N VAL A 657 -7.16 -12.90 22.21
CA VAL A 657 -7.72 -12.87 20.87
C VAL A 657 -8.86 -11.86 20.82
N THR A 658 -8.73 -10.86 19.97
CA THR A 658 -9.71 -9.81 19.75
C THR A 658 -10.93 -10.36 18.99
N SER A 659 -12.05 -9.63 19.01
CA SER A 659 -13.26 -10.03 18.27
C SER A 659 -13.09 -10.02 16.75
N SER A 660 -12.05 -9.34 16.23
CA SER A 660 -11.65 -9.39 14.81
C SER A 660 -10.84 -10.64 14.46
N GLY A 661 -10.53 -11.49 15.44
CA GLY A 661 -9.70 -12.68 15.27
C GLY A 661 -8.20 -12.36 15.27
N VAL A 662 -7.77 -11.21 15.79
CA VAL A 662 -6.34 -10.89 15.94
C VAL A 662 -5.90 -11.19 17.38
N GLY A 663 -4.97 -12.12 17.56
CA GLY A 663 -4.36 -12.45 18.84
C GLY A 663 -3.09 -11.66 19.09
N ILE A 664 -2.97 -11.04 20.25
CA ILE A 664 -1.83 -10.17 20.58
C ILE A 664 -1.19 -10.66 21.88
N THR A 665 0.14 -10.70 21.89
CA THR A 665 0.96 -11.01 23.07
C THR A 665 2.03 -9.93 23.23
N VAL A 666 2.03 -9.23 24.37
CA VAL A 666 3.12 -8.30 24.74
C VAL A 666 4.28 -9.12 25.29
N THR A 667 5.41 -9.16 24.58
CA THR A 667 6.55 -10.01 24.97
C THR A 667 7.55 -9.27 25.87
N SER A 668 7.72 -7.96 25.67
CA SER A 668 8.58 -7.12 26.52
C SER A 668 8.33 -5.63 26.26
N ALA A 669 8.81 -4.78 27.18
CA ALA A 669 8.78 -3.34 27.02
C ALA A 669 10.05 -2.67 27.57
N LEU A 670 10.45 -1.57 26.94
CA LEU A 670 11.65 -0.81 27.26
C LEU A 670 11.33 0.69 27.31
N THR A 671 11.67 1.35 28.41
CA THR A 671 11.52 2.80 28.56
C THR A 671 12.87 3.47 28.26
N HIS A 672 12.93 4.28 27.20
CA HIS A 672 14.09 5.11 26.84
C HIS A 672 13.93 6.53 27.41
N GLY A 673 15.04 7.04 27.97
CA GLY A 673 15.08 8.19 28.88
C GLY A 673 14.50 9.53 28.38
N ILE A 674 14.49 10.47 29.32
CA ILE A 674 13.82 11.78 29.22
C ILE A 674 14.42 12.64 28.10
N LEU A 675 13.60 13.03 27.13
CA LEU A 675 13.90 14.07 26.17
C LEU A 675 13.17 15.36 26.56
N LEU A 676 13.90 16.47 26.61
CA LEU A 676 13.29 17.80 26.75
C LEU A 676 12.76 18.21 25.38
N GLY A 677 11.42 18.30 25.25
CA GLY A 677 10.75 18.71 24.02
C GLY A 677 11.21 20.10 23.55
N TYR A 678 11.38 20.25 22.24
CA TYR A 678 11.78 21.49 21.59
C TYR A 678 10.55 22.43 21.53
N ASN A 679 10.25 23.15 22.63
CA ASN A 679 9.22 24.19 22.84
C ASN A 679 8.05 23.90 23.82
N SER A 680 8.00 22.77 24.51
CA SER A 680 7.05 22.56 25.61
C SER A 680 7.78 22.34 26.94
N SER A 681 7.16 22.75 28.05
CA SER A 681 7.64 22.44 29.40
C SER A 681 7.54 20.97 29.77
N ASP A 682 7.03 20.14 28.87
CA ASP A 682 6.50 18.83 29.17
C ASP A 682 7.56 17.79 28.82
N THR A 683 8.10 17.15 29.85
CA THR A 683 9.08 16.08 29.72
C THR A 683 8.39 14.83 29.20
N HIS A 684 8.88 14.28 28.09
CA HIS A 684 8.40 13.01 27.56
C HIS A 684 9.51 11.95 27.56
N THR A 685 9.11 10.68 27.54
CA THR A 685 9.96 9.49 27.46
C THR A 685 9.44 8.61 26.33
N TRP A 686 10.32 7.83 25.71
CA TRP A 686 9.88 6.88 24.67
C TRP A 686 9.67 5.49 25.29
N VAL A 687 8.55 4.85 24.98
CA VAL A 687 8.25 3.48 25.39
C VAL A 687 8.21 2.60 24.15
N ILE A 688 9.09 1.59 24.11
CA ILE A 688 9.13 0.60 23.05
C ILE A 688 8.49 -0.67 23.57
N VAL A 689 7.46 -1.17 22.90
CA VAL A 689 6.73 -2.39 23.26
C VAL A 689 6.95 -3.41 22.15
N ARG A 690 7.48 -4.59 22.51
CA ARG A 690 7.58 -5.72 21.58
C ARG A 690 6.30 -6.53 21.64
N THR A 691 5.68 -6.73 20.49
CA THR A 691 4.41 -7.44 20.37
C THR A 691 4.53 -8.57 19.36
N ARG A 692 3.92 -9.71 19.67
CA ARG A 692 3.57 -10.73 18.70
C ARG A 692 2.10 -10.56 18.33
N VAL A 693 1.80 -10.57 17.04
CA VAL A 693 0.44 -10.57 16.51
C VAL A 693 0.22 -11.85 15.72
N GLU A 694 -0.90 -12.54 15.96
CA GLU A 694 -1.27 -13.80 15.31
C GLU A 694 -2.72 -13.73 14.79
N GLY A 695 -3.02 -14.38 13.65
CA GLY A 695 -4.36 -14.44 13.08
C GLY A 695 -5.15 -15.68 13.50
N PHE A 696 -6.41 -15.50 13.91
CA PHE A 696 -7.36 -16.53 14.35
C PHE A 696 -8.71 -16.47 13.59
N GLY A 697 -8.71 -15.96 12.35
CA GLY A 697 -9.93 -15.73 11.58
C GLY A 697 -10.69 -17.01 11.18
N GLN A 698 -12.03 -17.01 11.23
CA GLN A 698 -12.84 -18.16 10.80
C GLN A 698 -12.75 -18.44 9.29
N ASP A 699 -12.46 -17.41 8.48
CA ASP A 699 -12.26 -17.56 7.05
C ASP A 699 -10.75 -17.63 6.75
N PRO A 700 -10.22 -18.79 6.31
CA PRO A 700 -8.80 -18.94 5.99
C PRO A 700 -8.35 -18.11 4.78
N ASN A 701 -9.27 -17.53 4.00
CA ASN A 701 -8.94 -16.67 2.85
C ASN A 701 -9.03 -15.17 3.17
N LYS A 702 -9.53 -14.80 4.35
CA LYS A 702 -9.57 -13.40 4.77
C LYS A 702 -8.21 -12.98 5.32
N VAL A 703 -7.60 -11.96 4.70
CA VAL A 703 -6.42 -11.31 5.25
C VAL A 703 -6.84 -10.53 6.49
N LEU A 704 -6.20 -10.81 7.61
CA LEU A 704 -6.25 -9.97 8.80
C LEU A 704 -5.10 -8.97 8.72
N GLU A 705 -5.40 -7.71 9.01
CA GLU A 705 -4.45 -6.62 9.00
C GLU A 705 -4.37 -6.05 10.42
N ALA A 706 -3.15 -5.86 10.91
CA ALA A 706 -2.83 -5.17 12.13
C ALA A 706 -1.70 -4.21 11.82
N ASP A 707 -2.06 -2.95 11.62
CA ASP A 707 -1.13 -1.85 11.38
C ASP A 707 -0.70 -1.27 12.74
N GLU A 708 0.51 -0.75 12.83
CA GLU A 708 1.01 0.04 13.96
C GLU A 708 0.03 1.14 14.42
N GLY A 709 -0.74 1.72 13.49
CA GLY A 709 -1.78 2.72 13.74
C GLY A 709 -3.01 2.19 14.48
N ASP A 710 -3.19 0.87 14.53
CA ASP A 710 -4.22 0.20 15.31
C ASP A 710 -3.83 0.07 16.79
N PHE A 711 -2.57 0.38 17.16
CA PHE A 711 -2.09 0.29 18.52
C PHE A 711 -1.99 1.66 19.18
N GLY A 712 -2.31 1.70 20.48
CA GLY A 712 -2.09 2.86 21.32
C GLY A 712 -1.60 2.48 22.70
N ILE A 713 -1.08 3.46 23.43
CA ILE A 713 -0.67 3.29 24.83
C ILE A 713 -1.52 4.17 25.72
N MET A 714 -1.93 3.65 26.87
CA MET A 714 -2.68 4.36 27.88
C MET A 714 -1.89 4.42 29.18
N GLY A 715 -1.79 5.62 29.77
CA GLY A 715 -1.22 5.83 31.10
C GLY A 715 -2.29 5.81 32.20
N VAL A 716 -1.86 5.99 33.45
CA VAL A 716 -2.72 6.00 34.64
C VAL A 716 -3.80 7.09 34.64
N SER A 717 -3.64 8.18 33.89
CA SER A 717 -4.71 9.18 33.74
C SER A 717 -5.85 8.75 32.79
N GLY A 718 -5.67 7.65 32.05
CA GLY A 718 -6.60 7.19 31.02
C GLY A 718 -6.67 8.11 29.79
N ALA A 719 -5.83 9.15 29.71
CA ALA A 719 -5.96 10.25 28.74
C ALA A 719 -4.89 10.27 27.64
N LEU A 720 -4.15 9.18 27.43
CA LEU A 720 -3.18 9.12 26.33
C LEU A 720 -3.81 8.45 25.11
N ASN A 721 -4.38 9.27 24.23
CA ASN A 721 -4.69 8.85 22.87
C ASN A 721 -3.63 9.44 21.94
N MET A 722 -2.38 9.00 22.14
CA MET A 722 -1.28 9.50 21.33
C MET A 722 -1.20 8.67 20.06
N LYS A 723 -1.86 9.17 19.01
CA LYS A 723 -1.53 8.75 17.65
C LYS A 723 -0.08 9.13 17.38
N ARG A 724 0.63 8.18 16.77
CA ARG A 724 2.06 8.18 16.45
C ARG A 724 2.53 9.51 15.84
N VAL A 725 3.74 9.94 16.22
CA VAL A 725 4.53 10.90 15.45
C VAL A 725 5.55 10.08 14.63
N LYS A 726 5.16 9.67 13.41
CA LYS A 726 6.00 8.87 12.48
C LYS A 726 7.41 9.46 12.30
N SER A 727 7.56 10.77 12.44
CA SER A 727 8.83 11.49 12.22
C SER A 727 9.80 11.49 13.40
N GLU A 728 9.38 11.07 14.61
CA GLU A 728 10.21 11.20 15.82
C GLU A 728 10.68 9.85 16.40
N CYS A 729 10.02 8.75 16.05
CA CYS A 729 10.61 7.42 16.22
C CYS A 729 11.56 7.19 15.03
N PHE A 730 12.87 7.28 15.24
CA PHE A 730 13.94 6.98 14.27
C PHE A 730 13.63 5.71 13.45
N SER A 731 14.01 5.61 12.18
CA SER A 731 13.65 4.47 11.31
C SER A 731 14.05 3.12 11.93
N TRP A 732 13.06 2.35 12.40
CA TRP A 732 13.26 1.01 12.96
C TRP A 732 13.13 -0.03 11.84
N ASP A 733 13.94 -1.10 11.90
CA ASP A 733 13.97 -2.16 10.88
C ASP A 733 12.76 -3.11 10.92
N ASP A 734 11.96 -3.11 11.99
CA ASP A 734 10.78 -4.00 12.18
C ASP A 734 9.51 -3.23 12.65
N PRO A 735 8.94 -2.31 11.85
CA PRO A 735 7.63 -1.77 12.15
C PRO A 735 6.58 -2.89 12.09
N LEU A 736 5.65 -2.88 13.04
CA LEU A 736 4.50 -3.79 13.03
C LEU A 736 3.50 -3.32 11.96
N ASP A 737 3.68 -3.75 10.72
CA ASP A 737 2.71 -3.65 9.63
C ASP A 737 2.41 -5.07 9.15
N ALA A 738 1.48 -5.72 9.86
CA ALA A 738 1.31 -7.15 9.78
C ALA A 738 0.04 -7.51 9.02
N ARG A 739 0.22 -8.25 7.91
CA ARG A 739 -0.86 -8.87 7.14
C ARG A 739 -0.68 -10.37 7.18
N PHE A 740 -1.64 -11.09 7.77
CA PHE A 740 -1.55 -12.53 7.94
C PHE A 740 -2.88 -13.22 7.67
N PHE A 741 -2.81 -14.47 7.20
CA PHE A 741 -3.95 -15.38 7.14
C PHE A 741 -4.16 -16.03 8.52
N ASN A 742 -5.26 -16.76 8.67
CA ASN A 742 -5.50 -17.58 9.86
C ASN A 742 -4.30 -18.53 10.13
N GLY A 743 -3.73 -18.46 11.34
CA GLY A 743 -2.53 -19.19 11.78
C GLY A 743 -1.19 -18.48 11.53
N GLY A 744 -1.16 -17.40 10.75
CA GLY A 744 0.06 -16.60 10.53
C GLY A 744 0.37 -15.68 11.72
N TRP A 745 1.65 -15.36 11.92
CA TRP A 745 2.09 -14.45 12.99
C TRP A 745 3.25 -13.54 12.57
N GLN A 746 3.39 -12.41 13.26
CA GLN A 746 4.49 -11.46 13.12
C GLN A 746 4.89 -10.89 14.48
N ASP A 747 6.19 -10.84 14.74
CA ASP A 747 6.76 -10.05 15.83
C ASP A 747 7.08 -8.65 15.30
N GLY A 748 6.82 -7.60 16.08
CA GLY A 748 7.14 -6.22 15.73
C GLY A 748 7.36 -5.34 16.95
N GLU A 749 8.00 -4.19 16.74
CA GLU A 749 8.23 -3.18 17.78
C GLU A 749 7.30 -1.96 17.58
N LEU A 750 6.60 -1.57 18.65
CA LEU A 750 5.77 -0.37 18.71
C LEU A 750 6.47 0.70 19.54
N CYS A 751 6.44 1.95 19.09
CA CYS A 751 7.14 3.08 19.73
C CYS A 751 6.15 4.20 20.08
N PHE A 752 6.11 4.60 21.34
CA PHE A 752 5.19 5.62 21.87
C PHE A 752 5.93 6.73 22.61
N ASN A 753 5.50 7.99 22.44
CA ASN A 753 6.06 9.16 23.12
C ASN A 753 5.25 9.50 24.38
N VAL A 754 5.59 8.98 25.55
CA VAL A 754 4.77 9.07 26.77
C VAL A 754 5.26 10.21 27.68
N PRO A 755 4.37 11.09 28.19
CA PRO A 755 4.74 12.05 29.24
C PRO A 755 5.34 11.32 30.44
N VAL A 756 6.42 11.87 31.03
CA VAL A 756 7.18 11.20 32.09
C VAL A 756 6.31 10.86 33.31
N GLU A 757 5.29 11.68 33.59
CA GLU A 757 4.32 11.47 34.66
C GLU A 757 3.33 10.33 34.41
N GLU A 758 3.23 9.83 33.17
CA GLU A 758 2.32 8.75 32.77
C GLU A 758 3.03 7.40 32.62
N THR A 759 4.34 7.31 32.93
CA THR A 759 5.13 6.09 32.67
C THR A 759 4.83 4.92 33.60
N GLU A 760 4.10 5.16 34.69
CA GLU A 760 3.66 4.12 35.61
C GLU A 760 2.32 3.55 35.13
N GLY A 761 2.14 2.23 35.23
CA GLY A 761 0.85 1.57 34.91
C GLY A 761 0.43 1.70 33.43
N LEU A 762 1.38 1.57 32.51
CA LEU A 762 1.10 1.66 31.08
C LEU A 762 0.36 0.41 30.58
N GLY A 763 -0.71 0.64 29.81
CA GLY A 763 -1.42 -0.40 29.07
C GLY A 763 -1.24 -0.22 27.56
N LEU A 764 -0.93 -1.28 26.83
CA LEU A 764 -1.06 -1.31 25.38
C LEU A 764 -2.51 -1.62 25.03
N TYR A 765 -3.13 -0.89 24.11
CA TYR A 765 -4.44 -1.25 23.59
C TYR A 765 -4.42 -1.41 22.07
N TYR A 766 -5.31 -2.26 21.56
CA TYR A 766 -5.51 -2.49 20.12
C TYR A 766 -6.91 -2.04 19.72
N LYS A 767 -6.99 -1.18 18.71
CA LYS A 767 -8.18 -0.56 18.18
C LYS A 767 -8.05 -0.46 16.65
N PRO A 768 -8.50 -1.49 15.91
CA PRO A 768 -8.41 -1.47 14.47
C PRO A 768 -9.22 -0.33 13.88
N GLU A 769 -8.83 0.14 12.70
CA GLU A 769 -9.58 1.18 12.00
C GLU A 769 -11.08 0.84 11.89
N GLY A 770 -11.93 1.81 12.26
CA GLY A 770 -13.39 1.65 12.30
C GLY A 770 -13.97 1.16 13.64
N ALA A 771 -13.16 0.62 14.56
CA ALA A 771 -13.62 0.31 15.91
C ALA A 771 -13.88 1.59 16.71
N THR A 772 -15.01 1.69 17.41
CA THR A 772 -15.32 2.85 18.27
C THR A 772 -14.60 2.80 19.60
N GLU A 773 -14.29 1.60 20.10
CA GLU A 773 -13.62 1.32 21.37
C GLU A 773 -12.46 0.33 21.17
N PRO A 774 -11.44 0.31 22.05
CA PRO A 774 -10.39 -0.71 22.02
C PRO A 774 -10.96 -2.12 22.16
N LEU A 775 -10.42 -3.07 21.39
CA LEU A 775 -10.82 -4.48 21.42
C LEU A 775 -10.06 -5.30 22.46
N GLY A 776 -9.01 -4.75 23.07
CA GLY A 776 -8.27 -5.36 24.16
C GLY A 776 -7.22 -4.41 24.75
N VAL A 777 -6.84 -4.66 26.01
CA VAL A 777 -5.79 -3.95 26.75
C VAL A 777 -4.83 -4.96 27.38
N TRP A 778 -3.53 -4.74 27.25
CA TRP A 778 -2.45 -5.55 27.80
C TRP A 778 -1.58 -4.72 28.74
N ASP A 779 -1.16 -5.31 29.85
CA ASP A 779 -0.17 -4.71 30.74
C ASP A 779 1.18 -4.62 30.04
N ILE A 780 1.80 -3.45 30.13
CA ILE A 780 3.19 -3.24 29.71
C ILE A 780 4.06 -3.48 30.95
N PRO A 781 4.94 -4.49 30.96
CA PRO A 781 5.73 -4.81 32.14
C PRO A 781 6.66 -3.65 32.47
N GLU A 782 6.73 -3.25 33.74
CA GLU A 782 7.67 -2.21 34.19
C GLU A 782 9.10 -2.61 33.79
N SER A 783 9.76 -1.72 33.03
CA SER A 783 11.14 -1.97 32.60
C SER A 783 12.04 -2.20 33.82
N PRO A 784 12.90 -3.24 33.83
CA PRO A 784 13.87 -3.42 34.92
C PRO A 784 14.75 -2.18 35.00
N GLN A 785 14.66 -1.46 36.11
CA GLN A 785 15.45 -0.25 36.36
C GLN A 785 16.94 -0.58 36.22
N VAL A 786 17.60 0.00 35.21
CA VAL A 786 19.04 -0.18 34.96
C VAL A 786 19.82 0.51 36.08
N THR A 787 20.08 -0.23 37.15
CA THR A 787 20.84 0.22 38.31
C THR A 787 22.31 -0.16 38.14
N GLY A 788 23.10 0.64 37.42
CA GLY A 788 24.51 0.29 37.21
C GLY A 788 25.44 1.27 36.51
N ILE A 789 24.97 2.42 36.02
CA ILE A 789 25.86 3.37 35.32
C ILE A 789 26.55 4.26 36.38
N SER A 790 27.87 4.14 36.53
CA SER A 790 28.65 5.10 37.32
C SER A 790 28.47 6.51 36.77
N PRO A 791 28.31 7.56 37.60
CA PRO A 791 28.06 8.91 37.12
C PRO A 791 29.26 9.39 36.32
N ILE A 792 29.11 9.37 34.99
CA ILE A 792 29.90 10.19 34.09
C ILE A 792 29.45 11.63 34.39
N SER A 793 30.37 12.60 34.36
CA SER A 793 30.03 14.01 34.63
C SER A 793 29.02 14.51 33.58
N ASP A 794 27.73 14.49 33.93
CA ASP A 794 26.54 14.77 33.12
C ASP A 794 26.34 16.24 32.69
N THR A 795 27.41 16.97 32.39
CA THR A 795 27.26 18.36 31.96
C THR A 795 27.18 18.45 30.44
N PHE A 796 25.94 18.51 29.92
CA PHE A 796 25.68 19.09 28.62
C PHE A 796 26.17 20.55 28.62
N GLY A 797 26.96 20.91 27.61
CA GLY A 797 27.33 22.30 27.39
C GLY A 797 26.11 23.12 27.02
N THR A 798 26.04 24.35 27.49
CA THR A 798 25.03 25.33 27.04
C THR A 798 25.70 26.33 26.09
N ILE A 799 24.94 27.09 25.31
CA ILE A 799 25.50 28.16 24.46
C ILE A 799 26.44 29.11 25.25
N PRO A 800 26.10 29.61 26.46
CA PRO A 800 27.01 30.44 27.24
C PRO A 800 28.14 29.67 27.94
N SER A 801 28.07 28.33 27.99
CA SER A 801 29.07 27.48 28.64
C SER A 801 29.25 26.18 27.84
N PRO A 802 29.84 26.25 26.63
CA PRO A 802 29.98 25.10 25.76
C PRO A 802 30.98 24.10 26.33
N VAL A 803 30.84 22.83 25.95
CA VAL A 803 31.83 21.80 26.29
C VAL A 803 33.17 22.18 25.64
N PRO A 804 34.28 22.28 26.40
CA PRO A 804 35.57 22.64 25.85
C PRO A 804 36.04 21.67 24.76
N PHE A 805 36.72 22.20 23.74
CA PHE A 805 37.34 21.43 22.68
C PHE A 805 38.18 20.26 23.22
N GLY A 806 38.06 19.08 22.59
CA GLY A 806 38.73 17.84 23.02
C GLY A 806 38.11 17.14 24.24
N GLN A 807 37.13 17.75 24.92
CA GLN A 807 36.37 17.07 25.98
C GLN A 807 35.18 16.31 25.38
N LYS A 808 34.79 15.24 26.06
CA LYS A 808 33.63 14.43 25.72
C LYS A 808 32.38 15.01 26.38
N ALA A 809 31.34 15.19 25.58
CA ALA A 809 29.97 15.36 26.08
C ALA A 809 29.23 14.04 25.88
N LEU A 810 28.31 13.71 26.79
CA LEU A 810 27.33 12.66 26.57
C LEU A 810 26.09 13.34 26.00
N ALA A 811 25.76 13.04 24.75
CA ALA A 811 24.54 13.47 24.09
C ALA A 811 23.36 12.58 24.51
N ALA A 812 22.14 13.05 24.26
CA ALA A 812 20.94 12.23 24.44
C ALA A 812 21.04 10.95 23.60
N GLY A 813 20.46 9.85 24.07
CA GLY A 813 20.54 8.56 23.39
C GLY A 813 21.84 7.78 23.63
N GLY A 814 22.64 8.14 24.64
CA GLY A 814 23.81 7.36 25.04
C GLY A 814 24.99 7.46 24.08
N VAL A 815 25.09 8.55 23.33
CA VAL A 815 26.19 8.80 22.39
C VAL A 815 27.18 9.77 23.03
N SER A 816 28.47 9.43 23.08
CA SER A 816 29.50 10.39 23.49
C SER A 816 30.14 11.07 22.30
N VAL A 817 30.14 12.40 22.30
CA VAL A 817 30.70 13.24 21.23
C VAL A 817 31.89 14.03 21.78
N SER A 818 33.01 14.07 21.04
CA SER A 818 34.09 15.03 21.29
C SER A 818 34.58 15.67 20.00
N VAL A 819 34.79 16.98 20.02
CA VAL A 819 35.38 17.71 18.89
C VAL A 819 36.89 17.47 18.86
N LEU A 820 37.39 16.91 17.75
CA LEU A 820 38.80 16.55 17.55
C LEU A 820 39.63 17.67 16.92
N SER A 821 39.05 18.36 15.93
CA SER A 821 39.68 19.50 15.24
C SER A 821 38.64 20.41 14.62
N VAL A 822 38.95 21.71 14.54
CA VAL A 822 38.18 22.69 13.78
C VAL A 822 39.14 23.37 12.81
N ASP A 823 38.89 23.23 11.52
CA ASP A 823 39.51 24.02 10.48
C ASP A 823 38.54 25.12 10.06
N ALA A 824 38.81 26.35 10.50
CA ALA A 824 37.92 27.47 10.29
C ALA A 824 38.07 28.13 8.90
N ASP A 825 39.02 27.66 8.09
CA ASP A 825 39.33 28.18 6.75
C ASP A 825 39.59 27.02 5.80
N ALA A 826 38.56 26.18 5.64
CA ALA A 826 38.65 24.91 4.95
C ALA A 826 38.47 25.02 3.42
N ASP A 827 38.58 26.22 2.86
CA ASP A 827 38.30 26.50 1.45
C ASP A 827 39.19 25.66 0.52
N GLU A 828 40.50 25.61 0.78
CA GLU A 828 41.43 24.81 0.00
C GLU A 828 41.21 23.30 0.18
N ILE A 829 40.76 22.87 1.36
CA ILE A 829 40.50 21.45 1.68
C ILE A 829 39.26 20.97 0.93
N VAL A 830 38.18 21.76 0.98
CA VAL A 830 36.92 21.46 0.27
C VAL A 830 37.15 21.53 -1.23
N ALA A 831 37.78 22.60 -1.75
CA ALA A 831 38.09 22.69 -3.17
C ALA A 831 39.01 21.56 -3.67
N GLY A 832 39.90 21.05 -2.80
CA GLY A 832 40.79 19.93 -3.12
C GLY A 832 40.14 18.54 -3.05
N ALA A 833 39.00 18.40 -2.38
CA ALA A 833 38.34 17.11 -2.16
C ALA A 833 37.53 16.64 -3.38
N SER A 834 36.94 17.57 -4.13
CA SER A 834 36.33 17.29 -5.44
C SER A 834 36.41 18.52 -6.33
N TYR A 835 36.63 18.29 -7.63
CA TYR A 835 36.58 19.35 -8.65
C TYR A 835 35.16 19.91 -8.82
N SER A 836 34.12 19.20 -8.36
CA SER A 836 32.73 19.63 -8.40
C SER A 836 32.37 20.61 -7.27
N ASN A 837 33.29 20.88 -6.35
CA ASN A 837 33.03 21.78 -5.24
C ASN A 837 33.20 23.23 -5.69
N SER A 838 32.12 24.01 -5.59
CA SER A 838 32.17 25.44 -5.81
C SER A 838 32.95 26.14 -4.68
N PRO A 839 33.60 27.28 -4.94
CA PRO A 839 34.11 28.13 -3.87
C PRO A 839 32.94 28.61 -2.98
N PRO A 840 33.19 28.95 -1.69
CA PRO A 840 32.14 29.45 -0.83
C PRO A 840 31.57 30.76 -1.39
N GLU A 841 30.28 31.00 -1.15
CA GLU A 841 29.64 32.25 -1.55
C GLU A 841 30.35 33.48 -0.95
N SER A 842 30.29 34.61 -1.64
CA SER A 842 30.89 35.85 -1.16
C SER A 842 30.36 36.22 0.24
N GLY A 843 31.26 36.28 1.22
CA GLY A 843 30.93 36.56 2.63
C GLY A 843 30.79 35.31 3.50
N TYR A 844 30.89 34.13 2.90
CA TYR A 844 30.96 32.84 3.57
C TYR A 844 32.36 32.23 3.39
N ARG A 845 32.63 31.19 4.17
CA ARG A 845 33.83 30.34 4.10
C ARG A 845 33.47 28.93 4.53
N TYR A 846 34.22 27.94 4.09
CA TYR A 846 34.05 26.57 4.56
C TYR A 846 34.71 26.38 5.93
N VAL A 847 34.03 25.61 6.79
CA VAL A 847 34.54 25.21 8.11
C VAL A 847 34.40 23.70 8.21
N ILE A 848 35.51 22.99 8.41
CA ILE A 848 35.50 21.54 8.64
C ILE A 848 35.68 21.29 10.14
N ILE A 849 34.72 20.58 10.73
CA ILE A 849 34.78 20.15 12.13
C ILE A 849 34.88 18.63 12.13
N ARG A 850 35.99 18.12 12.67
CA ARG A 850 36.14 16.67 12.89
C ARG A 850 35.65 16.34 14.27
N VAL A 851 34.70 15.42 14.36
CA VAL A 851 34.16 14.89 15.61
C VAL A 851 34.55 13.44 15.78
N ARG A 852 34.64 12.99 17.02
CA ARG A 852 34.61 11.58 17.38
C ARG A 852 33.27 11.31 18.02
N VAL A 853 32.64 10.24 17.59
CA VAL A 853 31.39 9.77 18.13
C VAL A 853 31.57 8.34 18.64
N GLU A 854 31.12 8.06 19.86
CA GLU A 854 31.24 6.77 20.50
C GLU A 854 29.87 6.34 21.03
N ASN A 855 29.41 5.15 20.65
CA ASN A 855 28.22 4.56 21.24
C ASN A 855 28.55 4.14 22.69
N ARG A 856 27.76 4.64 23.65
CA ARG A 856 27.89 4.36 25.09
C ARG A 856 26.59 3.79 25.66
N THR A 857 25.66 3.36 24.81
CA THR A 857 24.34 2.88 25.23
C THR A 857 24.41 1.57 26.02
N GLY A 858 25.51 0.81 25.92
CA GLY A 858 25.69 -0.45 26.65
C GLY A 858 24.87 -1.62 26.11
N TYR A 859 24.16 -1.45 25.00
CA TYR A 859 23.41 -2.52 24.32
C TYR A 859 24.28 -3.18 23.23
N GLU A 860 24.67 -4.43 23.43
CA GLU A 860 25.28 -5.25 22.37
C GLU A 860 24.29 -5.39 21.20
N GLY A 861 24.78 -5.26 19.96
CA GLY A 861 23.99 -5.48 18.74
C GLY A 861 23.15 -4.31 18.21
N ARG A 862 23.19 -3.11 18.80
CA ARG A 862 22.51 -1.91 18.26
C ARG A 862 23.49 -0.93 17.63
N SER A 863 23.30 -0.62 16.35
CA SER A 863 23.98 0.46 15.67
C SER A 863 23.16 1.75 15.75
N ILE A 864 23.82 2.89 15.97
CA ILE A 864 23.20 4.22 15.90
C ILE A 864 23.70 4.88 14.62
N GLU A 865 22.79 5.26 13.74
CA GLU A 865 23.11 6.08 12.58
C GLU A 865 23.34 7.52 13.02
N ILE A 866 24.47 8.09 12.60
CA ILE A 866 24.87 9.45 12.92
C ILE A 866 25.38 10.09 11.63
N GLY A 867 24.62 11.07 11.16
CA GLY A 867 24.88 11.81 9.94
C GLY A 867 25.40 13.23 10.21
N LYS A 868 25.83 13.91 9.15
CA LYS A 868 26.27 15.31 9.19
C LYS A 868 25.16 16.29 9.62
N GLU A 869 23.91 15.96 9.32
CA GLU A 869 22.70 16.73 9.62
C GLU A 869 22.36 16.78 11.12
N ASP A 870 22.88 15.84 11.91
CA ASP A 870 22.77 15.82 13.37
C ASP A 870 23.64 16.90 14.04
N PHE A 871 24.57 17.50 13.28
CA PHE A 871 25.50 18.50 13.78
C PHE A 871 25.20 19.89 13.22
N GLY A 872 25.39 20.90 14.06
CA GLY A 872 25.28 22.30 13.67
C GLY A 872 26.24 23.20 14.42
N VAL A 873 26.52 24.35 13.82
CA VAL A 873 27.36 25.41 14.39
C VAL A 873 26.47 26.57 14.81
N VAL A 874 26.64 27.03 16.05
CA VAL A 874 25.98 28.24 16.56
C VAL A 874 26.88 29.45 16.33
N THR A 875 26.41 30.43 15.57
CA THR A 875 27.12 31.69 15.36
C THR A 875 27.02 32.62 16.57
N SER A 876 27.84 33.66 16.63
CA SER A 876 27.75 34.70 17.66
C SER A 876 26.41 35.45 17.68
N SER A 877 25.64 35.38 16.60
CA SER A 877 24.28 35.94 16.51
C SER A 877 23.20 35.01 17.10
N GLY A 878 23.57 33.82 17.57
CA GLY A 878 22.63 32.78 18.02
C GLY A 878 21.99 31.97 16.89
N ARG A 879 22.31 32.28 15.61
CA ARG A 879 21.85 31.49 14.46
C ARG A 879 22.58 30.15 14.41
N ILE A 880 21.83 29.06 14.24
CA ILE A 880 22.33 27.70 14.01
C ILE A 880 22.47 27.48 12.50
N ILE A 881 23.62 26.95 12.07
CA ILE A 881 23.89 26.51 10.71
C ILE A 881 24.15 25.00 10.79
N ARG A 882 23.28 24.17 10.19
CA ARG A 882 23.42 22.71 10.21
C ARG A 882 24.37 22.23 9.11
N GLY A 883 25.04 21.10 9.34
CA GLY A 883 25.83 20.43 8.31
C GLY A 883 24.93 19.88 7.21
N GLY A 884 25.27 20.12 5.94
CA GLY A 884 24.69 19.40 4.80
C GLY A 884 23.24 19.70 4.42
N THR A 885 22.55 20.67 5.02
CA THR A 885 21.12 20.88 4.70
C THR A 885 20.90 21.49 3.32
N THR A 886 20.23 20.73 2.44
CA THR A 886 19.37 21.26 1.38
C THR A 886 18.16 21.93 2.01
N ASN A 887 18.06 23.26 1.93
CA ASN A 887 16.75 23.89 2.06
C ASN A 887 16.04 23.69 0.71
N TYR A 888 14.96 22.91 0.73
CA TYR A 888 14.14 22.58 -0.45
C TYR A 888 13.59 23.80 -1.22
N PHE A 889 13.70 25.03 -0.68
CA PHE A 889 13.09 26.22 -1.29
C PHE A 889 13.96 27.47 -1.43
N HIS A 890 15.23 27.49 -1.00
CA HIS A 890 16.12 28.61 -1.31
C HIS A 890 17.57 28.15 -1.40
N GLN A 891 18.18 28.40 -2.57
CA GLN A 891 19.59 28.21 -2.98
C GLN A 891 20.45 27.37 -2.04
N PRO A 892 20.85 26.17 -2.45
CA PRO A 892 21.51 25.26 -1.54
C PRO A 892 22.93 25.73 -1.22
N LEU A 893 23.18 26.01 0.05
CA LEU A 893 24.53 26.13 0.60
C LEU A 893 25.13 24.72 0.70
N HIS A 894 25.42 24.10 -0.45
CA HIS A 894 26.14 22.83 -0.49
C HIS A 894 27.63 23.07 -0.20
N CYS A 895 28.16 22.31 0.75
CA CYS A 895 29.61 22.21 0.95
C CYS A 895 30.30 21.30 -0.09
N GLY A 896 29.54 20.74 -1.04
CA GLY A 896 30.03 19.75 -1.98
C GLY A 896 30.50 18.47 -1.29
N VAL A 897 31.41 17.73 -1.94
CA VAL A 897 32.04 16.52 -1.39
C VAL A 897 33.11 16.93 -0.38
N VAL A 898 32.95 16.56 0.89
CA VAL A 898 33.91 16.89 1.96
C VAL A 898 34.73 15.63 2.29
N PRO A 899 36.05 15.73 2.53
CA PRO A 899 36.83 14.56 2.91
C PRO A 899 36.44 14.10 4.32
N ASP A 900 36.41 12.78 4.54
CA ASP A 900 36.02 12.16 5.81
C ASP A 900 34.60 12.55 6.26
N GLU A 901 33.65 12.62 5.32
CA GLU A 901 32.24 12.96 5.61
C GLU A 901 31.62 11.99 6.62
N LEU A 902 30.92 12.55 7.61
CA LEU A 902 30.30 11.78 8.69
C LEU A 902 28.97 11.20 8.21
N ASP A 903 29.02 9.91 7.88
CA ASP A 903 27.86 9.06 7.60
C ASP A 903 28.20 7.68 8.19
N ALA A 904 27.95 7.53 9.49
CA ALA A 904 28.43 6.39 10.26
C ALA A 904 27.30 5.71 11.02
N SER A 905 27.26 4.38 10.90
CA SER A 905 26.48 3.50 11.76
C SER A 905 27.40 2.93 12.84
N ILE A 906 27.23 3.34 14.10
CA ILE A 906 28.13 2.98 15.21
C ILE A 906 27.47 1.96 16.17
N SER A 907 27.97 0.72 16.17
CA SER A 907 27.63 -0.30 17.18
C SER A 907 28.55 -0.20 18.40
N ASN A 908 28.22 -0.92 19.48
CA ASN A 908 29.05 -0.99 20.70
C ASN A 908 30.28 -1.92 20.56
N ASP A 909 30.49 -2.57 19.41
CA ASP A 909 31.54 -3.57 19.15
C ASP A 909 32.77 -3.04 18.40
#